data_AF-A0A252AZ34-F1
#
_entry.id   AF-A0A252AZ34-F1
#
_cell.length_a   1.000
_cell.length_b   1.000
_cell.length_c   1.000
_cell.angle_alpha   90.00
_cell.angle_beta   90.00
_cell.angle_gamma   90.00
#
_symmetry.space_group_name_H-M   'P 1'
#
loop_
_entity.id
_entity.type
_entity.pdbx_description
1 polymer ?
#
loop_
_entity_poly.entity_id
_entity_poly.type
_entity_poly.pdbx_seq_one_letter_code
_entity_poly.pdbx_strand_id
1 'polypeptide(L)'
;GLTVAGGTETLSGANTYTGVTTVVQGAGLNLPGSIAGNLTTAGTTSITGGSVGGSTSNSGTLTASNATLHDLSNTAGTATLTNTTAGALTNADGATLSVSGGSATSATNAGTMSLSGGNSVSGDVTNTAGQVTLDGATVGGTLAAQGGSFTVGVNAATVGSLSGTANGKLDGTLSLSNAADTYSGILSGAGGLSVNGGSEVLSGDNSYTGATTIATGGTLQLGDGGTTGSISSSTAVHNDGQLSVKHSNDLTIAQAMDGSGSFIQAGTGTTVLTGANSYSGTTTVSAGTLQVDGNQSATTGATEVASGASLAGIGTLGGNVTLADGATLTPGGINHAVGTLTVNGNLSLGKNSIQNWDLGQVNIAGGQYNDFVDVKGNLTLGGTLNVAAVTGGPDVKNGLLDAGVYRLYAYDGKLSGALDEKLGDIPQGDNVSLGLQTSIAHQVNLVVSDGTLIYWDGGNSANHGTDGASGNGEVNGGDGVWTTLNGVGDGNWTNYNGTRNAPWDPGGFAIFNATAGTVTVSDTNKAGNVANVTIKGMQFANSDGNMYVVTGDDVYATTNTTTIRVGDGTNEGSTITADLDTVINDSQVSGGTSLVKSDAGTLLITKDQTYVGDTTISGGTLQLGNGGTEGRIDSSAAIHNDGALVIDHSDAVTLTQQIDGLGSLTQQGAGTTVLGNTNTYAGGTNITDGTLQGSTSSFGSGAIVNEGTFVLNQDQNGSLDNPLSGKGNFIKNGNALVAINHDDSQFEGKTTVSAGTLNVNGSLENSQISVVEGATLSGLGTVGATHIAQGGILAPGNADTVGALTIKGDLNMQAGSVLSGTGTGTLTGTTFTANGATYAQLLGDVVRVAGAANINGASVSFNVVQGSVLKANQAYTVLSATGGINGKYLDLLTNITKNYLFLTPQLFYTADDVDLLLIN
;
A
#
# COMPACT_ATOMS: atom_id res chain seq x y z
N GLY A 1 54.67 35.23 -55.25
CA GLY A 1 54.73 34.52 -53.96
C GLY A 1 56.01 34.91 -53.25
N LEU A 2 56.17 34.46 -52.01
CA LEU A 2 57.34 34.67 -51.17
C LEU A 2 57.76 33.30 -50.60
N THR A 3 59.05 32.99 -50.54
CA THR A 3 59.54 31.77 -49.88
C THR A 3 60.48 32.15 -48.74
N VAL A 4 60.10 31.79 -47.50
CA VAL A 4 60.97 31.90 -46.32
C VAL A 4 61.70 30.57 -46.15
N ALA A 5 62.96 30.51 -46.60
CA ALA A 5 63.76 29.29 -46.62
C ALA A 5 64.52 29.03 -45.31
N GLY A 6 64.58 30.00 -44.39
CA GLY A 6 65.24 29.91 -43.08
C GLY A 6 65.12 31.23 -42.31
N GLY A 7 65.40 31.22 -41.00
CA GLY A 7 65.20 32.39 -40.14
C GLY A 7 63.72 32.69 -39.88
N THR A 8 63.40 33.89 -39.37
CA THR A 8 62.01 34.35 -39.17
C THR A 8 61.76 35.64 -39.93
N GLU A 9 60.80 35.63 -40.85
CA GLU A 9 60.39 36.81 -41.62
C GLU A 9 59.21 37.51 -40.94
N THR A 10 59.15 38.86 -41.01
CA THR A 10 58.01 39.63 -40.49
C THR A 10 57.36 40.46 -41.58
N LEU A 11 56.12 40.12 -41.94
CA LEU A 11 55.35 40.83 -42.95
C LEU A 11 54.37 41.80 -42.28
N SER A 12 54.77 43.07 -42.21
CA SER A 12 53.92 44.18 -41.72
C SER A 12 53.28 44.92 -42.90
N GLY A 13 52.02 45.36 -42.75
CA GLY A 13 51.28 46.08 -43.80
C GLY A 13 50.52 45.19 -44.80
N ALA A 14 49.92 45.82 -45.82
CA ALA A 14 49.13 45.12 -46.83
C ALA A 14 50.01 44.58 -47.96
N ASN A 15 50.35 43.30 -47.91
CA ASN A 15 51.21 42.68 -48.90
C ASN A 15 50.39 42.13 -50.08
N THR A 16 50.63 42.67 -51.27
CA THR A 16 49.91 42.31 -52.50
C THR A 16 50.42 41.02 -53.15
N TYR A 17 51.02 40.11 -52.38
CA TYR A 17 51.49 38.82 -52.90
C TYR A 17 50.28 37.98 -53.32
N THR A 18 50.02 37.88 -54.62
CA THR A 18 48.91 37.09 -55.17
C THR A 18 49.25 35.62 -55.40
N GLY A 19 50.56 35.28 -55.47
CA GLY A 19 51.04 33.89 -55.51
C GLY A 19 51.34 33.32 -54.13
N VAL A 20 51.58 32.01 -54.04
CA VAL A 20 51.79 31.29 -52.76
C VAL A 20 52.94 31.87 -51.94
N THR A 21 52.69 32.11 -50.65
CA THR A 21 53.71 32.37 -49.64
C THR A 21 54.05 31.05 -48.94
N THR A 22 55.32 30.63 -48.98
CA THR A 22 55.77 29.33 -48.46
C THR A 22 56.76 29.52 -47.31
N VAL A 23 56.48 28.92 -46.16
CA VAL A 23 57.38 28.84 -44.99
C VAL A 23 57.85 27.40 -44.87
N VAL A 24 59.12 27.13 -45.15
CA VAL A 24 59.66 25.76 -45.11
C VAL A 24 59.90 25.28 -43.67
N GLN A 25 60.14 23.98 -43.49
CA GLN A 25 60.48 23.42 -42.18
C GLN A 25 61.69 24.12 -41.55
N GLY A 26 61.61 24.49 -40.28
CA GLY A 26 62.66 25.20 -39.56
C GLY A 26 62.73 26.72 -39.81
N ALA A 27 61.91 27.25 -40.72
CA ALA A 27 61.72 28.69 -40.92
C ALA A 27 60.52 29.21 -40.12
N GLY A 28 60.44 30.54 -39.97
CA GLY A 28 59.38 31.23 -39.25
C GLY A 28 58.76 32.38 -40.05
N LEU A 29 57.47 32.64 -39.82
CA LEU A 29 56.76 33.81 -40.32
C LEU A 29 55.97 34.47 -39.20
N ASN A 30 56.15 35.76 -39.01
CA ASN A 30 55.28 36.62 -38.22
C ASN A 30 54.48 37.52 -39.17
N LEU A 31 53.15 37.41 -39.15
CA LEU A 31 52.24 38.12 -40.04
C LEU A 31 51.27 39.00 -39.22
N PRO A 32 51.69 40.19 -38.78
CA PRO A 32 50.78 41.21 -38.27
C PRO A 32 50.04 41.98 -39.38
N GLY A 33 50.52 41.90 -40.63
CA GLY A 33 49.90 42.50 -41.81
C GLY A 33 48.97 41.55 -42.57
N SER A 34 48.79 41.76 -43.86
CA SER A 34 48.02 40.87 -44.73
C SER A 34 48.81 40.31 -45.90
N ILE A 35 48.43 39.15 -46.41
CA ILE A 35 48.85 38.60 -47.71
C ILE A 35 47.61 38.31 -48.56
N ALA A 36 47.64 38.68 -49.84
CA ALA A 36 46.49 38.52 -50.73
C ALA A 36 46.25 37.07 -51.22
N GLY A 37 47.32 36.29 -51.42
CA GLY A 37 47.30 34.94 -51.94
C GLY A 37 47.34 33.85 -50.87
N ASN A 38 47.64 32.62 -51.31
CA ASN A 38 47.70 31.44 -50.43
C ASN A 38 48.92 31.44 -49.51
N LEU A 39 48.81 30.74 -48.38
CA LEU A 39 49.87 30.50 -47.42
C LEU A 39 50.09 29.00 -47.25
N THR A 40 51.33 28.52 -47.40
CA THR A 40 51.72 27.15 -47.07
C THR A 40 52.83 27.19 -46.02
N THR A 41 52.63 26.56 -44.87
CA THR A 41 53.60 26.55 -43.77
C THR A 41 53.91 25.15 -43.27
N ALA A 42 55.17 24.75 -43.38
CA ALA A 42 55.76 23.57 -42.74
C ALA A 42 56.69 23.95 -41.57
N GLY A 43 56.96 25.24 -41.38
CA GLY A 43 57.69 25.82 -40.26
C GLY A 43 56.76 26.35 -39.16
N THR A 44 57.18 27.43 -38.49
CA THR A 44 56.38 28.11 -37.44
C THR A 44 55.80 29.41 -37.96
N THR A 45 54.48 29.52 -38.07
CA THR A 45 53.81 30.74 -38.51
C THR A 45 52.94 31.32 -37.40
N SER A 46 53.09 32.61 -37.12
CA SER A 46 52.24 33.40 -36.22
C SER A 46 51.52 34.49 -37.01
N ILE A 47 50.18 34.54 -36.91
CA ILE A 47 49.33 35.56 -37.55
C ILE A 47 48.59 36.29 -36.44
N THR A 48 48.99 37.52 -36.11
CA THR A 48 48.42 38.26 -34.98
C THR A 48 47.80 39.55 -35.47
N GLY A 49 46.46 39.63 -35.53
CA GLY A 49 45.73 40.74 -36.15
C GLY A 49 45.78 40.78 -37.68
N GLY A 50 46.51 39.84 -38.29
CA GLY A 50 46.75 39.80 -39.74
C GLY A 50 45.70 39.03 -40.53
N SER A 51 45.83 39.04 -41.86
CA SER A 51 44.92 38.30 -42.74
C SER A 51 45.58 37.57 -43.91
N VAL A 52 44.97 36.45 -44.30
CA VAL A 52 45.34 35.65 -45.48
C VAL A 52 44.14 35.59 -46.41
N GLY A 53 44.25 36.24 -47.57
CA GLY A 53 43.17 36.32 -48.56
C GLY A 53 42.93 35.03 -49.33
N GLY A 54 43.94 34.16 -49.45
CA GLY A 54 43.82 32.83 -50.03
C GLY A 54 43.81 31.70 -48.99
N SER A 55 43.79 30.45 -49.45
CA SER A 55 43.77 29.29 -48.56
C SER A 55 45.10 29.15 -47.79
N THR A 56 45.01 28.76 -46.53
CA THR A 56 46.13 28.45 -45.65
C THR A 56 46.29 26.94 -45.51
N SER A 57 47.47 26.41 -45.82
CA SER A 57 47.84 25.00 -45.61
C SER A 57 48.91 24.91 -44.54
N ASN A 58 48.66 24.18 -43.46
CA ASN A 58 49.63 23.95 -42.38
C ASN A 58 50.02 22.48 -42.30
N SER A 59 51.33 22.21 -42.27
CA SER A 59 51.92 20.91 -41.90
C SER A 59 52.96 21.04 -40.78
N GLY A 60 53.08 22.23 -40.18
CA GLY A 60 54.02 22.57 -39.11
C GLY A 60 53.27 23.12 -37.90
N THR A 61 53.70 24.28 -37.38
CA THR A 61 53.02 24.97 -36.28
C THR A 61 52.42 26.28 -36.77
N LEU A 62 51.10 26.42 -36.69
CA LEU A 62 50.37 27.65 -36.99
C LEU A 62 49.72 28.20 -35.71
N THR A 63 49.93 29.48 -35.42
CA THR A 63 49.18 30.23 -34.40
C THR A 63 48.54 31.43 -35.05
N ALA A 64 47.22 31.57 -34.96
CA ALA A 64 46.49 32.75 -35.42
C ALA A 64 45.69 33.35 -34.26
N SER A 65 45.81 34.66 -34.06
CA SER A 65 45.13 35.38 -32.98
C SER A 65 44.51 36.67 -33.52
N ASN A 66 43.21 36.85 -33.32
CA ASN A 66 42.43 37.97 -33.88
C ASN A 66 42.65 38.14 -35.40
N ALA A 67 42.81 37.03 -36.11
CA ALA A 67 43.17 37.02 -37.53
C ALA A 67 41.95 36.78 -38.43
N THR A 68 42.13 36.96 -39.74
CA THR A 68 41.16 36.55 -40.76
C THR A 68 41.83 35.63 -41.78
N LEU A 69 41.34 34.40 -41.89
CA LEU A 69 41.81 33.41 -42.86
C LEU A 69 40.69 33.11 -43.86
N HIS A 70 41.03 32.87 -45.13
CA HIS A 70 40.05 32.36 -46.09
C HIS A 70 39.63 30.93 -45.74
N ASP A 71 40.46 29.92 -46.00
CA ASP A 71 40.25 28.55 -45.51
C ASP A 71 41.51 28.07 -44.81
N LEU A 72 41.39 27.11 -43.91
CA LEU A 72 42.51 26.43 -43.27
C LEU A 72 42.46 24.93 -43.51
N SER A 73 43.51 24.40 -44.14
CA SER A 73 43.78 22.96 -44.24
C SER A 73 44.99 22.61 -43.39
N ASN A 74 44.75 22.05 -42.20
CA ASN A 74 45.77 21.50 -41.32
C ASN A 74 46.07 20.05 -41.73
N THR A 75 47.07 19.85 -42.59
CA THR A 75 47.41 18.54 -43.17
C THR A 75 48.34 17.71 -42.27
N ALA A 76 49.03 18.33 -41.32
CA ALA A 76 49.82 17.70 -40.26
C ALA A 76 50.16 18.74 -39.17
N GLY A 77 50.74 18.32 -38.05
CA GLY A 77 51.24 19.24 -37.02
C GLY A 77 50.12 19.92 -36.23
N THR A 78 50.37 21.14 -35.76
CA THR A 78 49.47 21.86 -34.84
C THR A 78 49.03 23.20 -35.42
N ALA A 79 47.73 23.47 -35.33
CA ALA A 79 47.14 24.77 -35.62
C ALA A 79 46.35 25.26 -34.40
N THR A 80 46.59 26.49 -33.95
CA THR A 80 45.88 27.13 -32.85
C THR A 80 45.28 28.44 -33.33
N LEU A 81 43.96 28.57 -33.26
CA LEU A 81 43.20 29.75 -33.65
C LEU A 81 42.54 30.36 -32.41
N THR A 82 42.80 31.63 -32.13
CA THR A 82 42.17 32.37 -31.03
C THR A 82 41.47 33.59 -31.58
N ASN A 83 40.18 33.75 -31.33
CA ASN A 83 39.35 34.87 -31.84
C ASN A 83 39.53 35.12 -33.35
N THR A 84 39.78 34.05 -34.11
CA THR A 84 40.09 34.13 -35.54
C THR A 84 38.85 33.81 -36.35
N THR A 85 38.61 34.59 -37.41
CA THR A 85 37.58 34.29 -38.40
C THR A 85 38.22 33.47 -39.52
N ALA A 86 37.66 32.30 -39.82
CA ALA A 86 38.04 31.45 -40.92
C ALA A 86 36.81 31.05 -41.76
N GLY A 87 37.03 30.64 -42.99
CA GLY A 87 36.07 29.88 -43.79
C GLY A 87 36.08 28.42 -43.36
N ALA A 88 36.34 27.51 -44.31
CA ALA A 88 36.35 26.08 -44.03
C ALA A 88 37.60 25.66 -43.26
N LEU A 89 37.41 24.85 -42.22
CA LEU A 89 38.48 24.21 -41.46
C LEU A 89 38.57 22.74 -41.84
N THR A 90 39.75 22.26 -42.24
CA THR A 90 40.02 20.83 -42.45
C THR A 90 41.18 20.42 -41.57
N ASN A 91 41.02 19.35 -40.80
CA ASN A 91 42.08 18.78 -39.95
C ASN A 91 42.30 17.30 -40.31
N ALA A 92 43.48 17.00 -40.85
CA ALA A 92 43.84 15.65 -41.30
C ALA A 92 44.13 14.71 -40.11
N ASP A 93 44.16 13.41 -40.40
CA ASP A 93 44.56 12.38 -39.44
C ASP A 93 45.95 12.67 -38.85
N GLY A 94 46.10 12.43 -37.54
CA GLY A 94 47.31 12.75 -36.77
C GLY A 94 47.58 14.25 -36.55
N ALA A 95 46.80 15.17 -37.13
CA ALA A 95 46.96 16.61 -36.94
C ALA A 95 46.10 17.13 -35.76
N THR A 96 46.55 18.21 -35.11
CA THR A 96 45.83 18.86 -34.00
C THR A 96 45.38 20.27 -34.38
N LEU A 97 44.09 20.55 -34.27
CA LEU A 97 43.51 21.88 -34.47
C LEU A 97 42.77 22.34 -33.21
N SER A 98 43.21 23.44 -32.61
CA SER A 98 42.55 24.06 -31.46
C SER A 98 41.98 25.41 -31.88
N VAL A 99 40.69 25.63 -31.63
CA VAL A 99 39.98 26.88 -31.91
C VAL A 99 39.32 27.37 -30.64
N SER A 100 39.60 28.61 -30.25
CA SER A 100 39.04 29.26 -29.07
C SER A 100 38.46 30.63 -29.45
N GLY A 101 37.15 30.78 -29.32
CA GLY A 101 36.41 31.95 -29.82
C GLY A 101 36.43 32.05 -31.36
N GLY A 102 36.08 33.22 -31.89
CA GLY A 102 36.06 33.46 -33.34
C GLY A 102 34.96 32.67 -34.08
N SER A 103 35.11 32.54 -35.40
CA SER A 103 34.10 31.87 -36.23
C SER A 103 34.69 31.08 -37.40
N ALA A 104 33.99 30.03 -37.82
CA ALA A 104 34.27 29.25 -39.02
C ALA A 104 33.00 29.06 -39.86
N THR A 105 33.13 28.80 -41.16
CA THR A 105 31.95 28.44 -41.98
C THR A 105 31.59 26.98 -41.84
N SER A 106 32.57 26.08 -41.74
CA SER A 106 32.39 24.64 -41.54
C SER A 106 33.68 24.03 -40.98
N ALA A 107 33.59 22.81 -40.44
CA ALA A 107 34.76 22.06 -40.02
C ALA A 107 34.68 20.58 -40.42
N THR A 108 35.77 20.04 -40.96
CA THR A 108 35.95 18.61 -41.21
C THR A 108 37.17 18.10 -40.47
N ASN A 109 37.01 17.04 -39.67
CA ASN A 109 38.06 16.46 -38.85
C ASN A 109 38.29 14.97 -39.17
N ALA A 110 39.56 14.58 -39.19
CA ALA A 110 40.03 13.21 -39.10
C ALA A 110 41.08 13.02 -37.98
N GLY A 111 41.62 14.10 -37.41
CA GLY A 111 42.61 14.11 -36.34
C GLY A 111 42.01 14.47 -34.98
N THR A 112 42.69 15.35 -34.23
CA THR A 112 42.18 15.90 -32.96
C THR A 112 41.79 17.36 -33.14
N MET A 113 40.50 17.68 -32.98
CA MET A 113 39.98 19.04 -33.07
C MET A 113 39.33 19.45 -31.74
N SER A 114 39.58 20.70 -31.31
CA SER A 114 38.88 21.31 -30.18
C SER A 114 38.26 22.64 -30.62
N LEU A 115 36.96 22.79 -30.42
CA LEU A 115 36.18 24.01 -30.62
C LEU A 115 35.72 24.50 -29.24
N SER A 116 36.22 25.65 -28.81
CA SER A 116 36.08 26.10 -27.42
C SER A 116 35.85 27.60 -27.30
N GLY A 117 35.61 28.08 -26.07
CA GLY A 117 35.65 29.51 -25.74
C GLY A 117 34.64 30.36 -26.51
N GLY A 118 33.44 29.83 -26.78
CA GLY A 118 32.41 30.55 -27.55
C GLY A 118 32.62 30.54 -29.06
N ASN A 119 33.43 29.63 -29.60
CA ASN A 119 33.59 29.49 -31.05
C ASN A 119 32.25 29.21 -31.75
N SER A 120 32.04 29.86 -32.90
CA SER A 120 30.84 29.67 -33.72
C SER A 120 31.19 29.08 -35.09
N VAL A 121 30.68 27.90 -35.43
CA VAL A 121 30.72 27.32 -36.77
C VAL A 121 29.35 27.50 -37.42
N SER A 122 29.25 28.22 -38.53
CA SER A 122 27.94 28.54 -39.12
C SER A 122 27.26 27.33 -39.78
N GLY A 123 28.03 26.42 -40.36
CA GLY A 123 27.55 25.20 -41.03
C GLY A 123 27.92 23.95 -40.25
N ASP A 124 28.18 22.87 -40.96
CA ASP A 124 28.38 21.54 -40.36
C ASP A 124 29.77 21.37 -39.74
N VAL A 125 29.82 20.52 -38.71
CA VAL A 125 31.04 19.94 -38.17
C VAL A 125 31.00 18.44 -38.46
N THR A 126 31.82 17.97 -39.39
CA THR A 126 31.91 16.56 -39.78
C THR A 126 33.15 15.91 -39.21
N ASN A 127 32.97 14.86 -38.42
CA ASN A 127 34.06 14.07 -37.86
C ASN A 127 34.17 12.69 -38.53
N THR A 128 35.09 12.57 -39.47
CA THR A 128 35.31 11.36 -40.27
C THR A 128 36.20 10.32 -39.58
N ALA A 129 37.07 10.76 -38.65
CA ALA A 129 37.94 9.93 -37.82
C ALA A 129 38.46 10.75 -36.62
N GLY A 130 39.11 10.11 -35.65
CA GLY A 130 39.70 10.83 -34.52
C GLY A 130 38.66 11.40 -33.54
N GLN A 131 38.94 12.59 -32.97
CA GLN A 131 38.12 13.20 -31.92
C GLN A 131 37.83 14.69 -32.18
N VAL A 132 36.58 15.10 -31.94
CA VAL A 132 36.17 16.51 -31.84
C VAL A 132 35.72 16.80 -30.40
N THR A 133 36.26 17.84 -29.78
CA THR A 133 35.77 18.37 -28.50
C THR A 133 35.04 19.69 -28.73
N LEU A 134 33.81 19.81 -28.23
CA LEU A 134 33.02 21.04 -28.21
C LEU A 134 32.89 21.51 -26.76
N ASP A 135 33.49 22.64 -26.40
CA ASP A 135 33.47 23.16 -25.02
C ASP A 135 33.07 24.64 -25.00
N GLY A 136 31.76 24.88 -24.90
CA GLY A 136 31.14 26.20 -25.07
C GLY A 136 31.02 26.63 -26.54
N ALA A 137 31.05 25.70 -27.50
CA ALA A 137 30.94 25.99 -28.92
C ALA A 137 29.49 26.00 -29.42
N THR A 138 29.24 26.75 -30.50
CA THR A 138 27.98 26.75 -31.25
C THR A 138 28.23 26.28 -32.69
N VAL A 139 27.49 25.28 -33.13
CA VAL A 139 27.47 24.79 -34.52
C VAL A 139 26.08 25.05 -35.08
N GLY A 140 25.97 25.88 -36.12
CA GLY A 140 24.69 26.21 -36.74
C GLY A 140 24.11 25.05 -37.56
N GLY A 141 24.97 24.18 -38.11
CA GLY A 141 24.59 22.99 -38.86
C GLY A 141 24.63 21.70 -38.03
N THR A 142 24.79 20.58 -38.72
CA THR A 142 24.84 19.25 -38.12
C THR A 142 26.23 18.95 -37.54
N LEU A 143 26.27 18.38 -36.34
CA LEU A 143 27.44 17.64 -35.84
C LEU A 143 27.35 16.20 -36.33
N ALA A 144 28.15 15.85 -37.35
CA ALA A 144 28.11 14.55 -38.01
C ALA A 144 29.28 13.66 -37.55
N ALA A 145 29.02 12.72 -36.64
CA ALA A 145 29.99 11.76 -36.11
C ALA A 145 30.16 10.54 -37.04
N GLN A 146 30.69 10.79 -38.24
CA GLN A 146 30.87 9.82 -39.33
C GLN A 146 32.17 9.00 -39.22
N GLY A 147 32.38 8.34 -38.07
CA GLY A 147 33.53 7.45 -37.83
C GLY A 147 34.52 7.95 -36.77
N GLY A 148 34.48 9.25 -36.43
CA GLY A 148 35.22 9.81 -35.30
C GLY A 148 34.32 10.12 -34.10
N SER A 149 34.84 9.94 -32.89
CA SER A 149 34.12 10.24 -31.63
C SER A 149 34.03 11.74 -31.34
N PHE A 150 33.09 12.18 -30.51
CA PHE A 150 33.08 13.55 -30.00
C PHE A 150 32.93 13.64 -28.49
N THR A 151 33.30 14.78 -27.93
CA THR A 151 33.08 15.11 -26.52
C THR A 151 32.47 16.49 -26.40
N VAL A 152 31.39 16.61 -25.64
CA VAL A 152 30.85 17.89 -25.18
C VAL A 152 31.44 18.16 -23.81
N GLY A 153 32.27 19.21 -23.72
CA GLY A 153 32.92 19.62 -22.49
C GLY A 153 31.94 20.17 -21.45
N VAL A 154 32.46 20.44 -20.25
CA VAL A 154 31.67 20.90 -19.10
C VAL A 154 30.96 22.23 -19.34
N ASN A 155 31.41 23.04 -20.31
CA ASN A 155 30.77 24.31 -20.65
C ASN A 155 29.59 24.18 -21.63
N ALA A 156 29.09 22.95 -21.85
CA ALA A 156 28.01 22.63 -22.77
C ALA A 156 28.33 22.96 -24.25
N ALA A 157 27.47 22.56 -25.17
CA ALA A 157 27.58 22.93 -26.58
C ALA A 157 26.19 23.04 -27.21
N THR A 158 26.06 23.90 -28.22
CA THR A 158 24.86 23.98 -29.06
C THR A 158 25.21 23.54 -30.47
N VAL A 159 24.40 22.67 -31.06
CA VAL A 159 24.50 22.27 -32.46
C VAL A 159 23.13 22.43 -33.14
N GLY A 160 23.06 22.45 -34.47
CA GLY A 160 21.80 22.41 -35.20
C GLY A 160 21.12 21.06 -34.98
N SER A 161 21.79 20.01 -35.43
CA SER A 161 21.33 18.62 -35.40
C SER A 161 22.49 17.68 -35.08
N LEU A 162 22.21 16.41 -34.72
CA LEU A 162 23.22 15.39 -34.43
C LEU A 162 23.03 14.19 -35.37
N SER A 163 24.10 13.71 -36.00
CA SER A 163 24.01 12.56 -36.89
C SER A 163 25.25 11.67 -36.83
N GLY A 164 25.13 10.45 -37.36
CA GLY A 164 26.24 9.51 -37.49
C GLY A 164 26.18 8.34 -36.51
N THR A 165 27.26 7.57 -36.49
CA THR A 165 27.31 6.24 -35.85
C THR A 165 28.41 6.12 -34.79
N ALA A 166 29.38 7.05 -34.75
CA ALA A 166 30.43 7.03 -33.76
C ALA A 166 29.94 7.59 -32.42
N ASN A 167 30.49 7.09 -31.30
CA ASN A 167 30.03 7.44 -29.96
C ASN A 167 30.39 8.87 -29.54
N GLY A 168 29.57 9.41 -28.64
CA GLY A 168 29.71 10.75 -28.06
C GLY A 168 29.78 10.69 -26.53
N LYS A 169 30.61 11.54 -25.94
CA LYS A 169 30.69 11.73 -24.49
C LYS A 169 30.17 13.12 -24.11
N LEU A 170 29.22 13.18 -23.19
CA LEU A 170 28.62 14.39 -22.66
C LEU A 170 29.15 14.63 -21.24
N ASP A 171 30.12 15.52 -21.09
CA ASP A 171 30.53 16.02 -19.77
C ASP A 171 29.72 17.27 -19.37
N GLY A 172 29.19 18.00 -20.35
CA GLY A 172 28.15 19.02 -20.20
C GLY A 172 26.96 18.75 -21.13
N THR A 173 25.95 19.62 -21.11
CA THR A 173 24.73 19.44 -21.92
C THR A 173 24.98 19.68 -23.41
N LEU A 174 24.48 18.78 -24.26
CA LEU A 174 24.38 19.01 -25.71
C LEU A 174 22.98 19.56 -26.03
N SER A 175 22.91 20.74 -26.63
CA SER A 175 21.65 21.35 -27.09
C SER A 175 21.51 21.27 -28.61
N LEU A 176 20.44 20.66 -29.10
CA LEU A 176 20.08 20.61 -30.52
C LEU A 176 19.05 21.71 -30.81
N SER A 177 19.43 22.69 -31.61
CA SER A 177 18.61 23.88 -31.88
C SER A 177 17.60 23.70 -33.02
N ASN A 178 17.87 22.78 -33.94
CA ASN A 178 17.04 22.47 -35.10
C ASN A 178 17.34 21.03 -35.56
N ALA A 179 16.99 20.06 -34.71
CA ALA A 179 17.23 18.65 -34.96
C ALA A 179 16.48 18.17 -36.22
N ALA A 180 17.11 17.33 -37.02
CA ALA A 180 16.51 16.80 -38.23
C ALA A 180 17.00 15.40 -38.61
N ASP A 181 17.86 14.79 -37.78
CA ASP A 181 18.66 13.64 -38.15
C ASP A 181 18.39 12.42 -37.26
N THR A 182 19.01 11.32 -37.65
CA THR A 182 19.15 10.11 -36.84
C THR A 182 20.59 9.95 -36.38
N TYR A 183 20.75 9.77 -35.09
CA TYR A 183 22.01 9.40 -34.47
C TYR A 183 21.95 7.96 -33.96
N SER A 184 22.87 7.13 -34.44
CA SER A 184 22.97 5.69 -34.12
C SER A 184 24.15 5.38 -33.20
N GLY A 185 25.00 6.36 -32.90
CA GLY A 185 26.03 6.23 -31.89
C GLY A 185 25.44 6.19 -30.47
N ILE A 186 26.27 5.86 -29.49
CA ILE A 186 25.90 5.91 -28.07
C ILE A 186 26.38 7.24 -27.48
N LEU A 187 25.47 8.00 -26.88
CA LEU A 187 25.79 9.11 -25.98
C LEU A 187 26.02 8.57 -24.56
N SER A 188 27.11 9.00 -23.93
CA SER A 188 27.53 8.58 -22.57
C SER A 188 27.97 9.79 -21.75
N GLY A 189 28.21 9.64 -20.44
CA GLY A 189 28.76 10.70 -19.60
C GLY A 189 27.74 11.37 -18.66
N ALA A 190 28.21 12.34 -17.88
CA ALA A 190 27.42 12.96 -16.81
C ALA A 190 26.46 14.06 -17.28
N GLY A 191 26.70 14.64 -18.46
CA GLY A 191 25.89 15.69 -19.07
C GLY A 191 24.55 15.19 -19.61
N GLY A 192 23.69 16.14 -20.00
CA GLY A 192 22.36 15.88 -20.54
C GLY A 192 22.22 16.16 -22.04
N LEU A 193 21.04 15.88 -22.58
CA LEU A 193 20.64 16.19 -23.95
C LEU A 193 19.43 17.14 -23.92
N SER A 194 19.46 18.21 -24.71
CA SER A 194 18.34 19.15 -24.87
C SER A 194 17.94 19.23 -26.35
N VAL A 195 16.73 18.83 -26.70
CA VAL A 195 16.16 19.00 -28.05
C VAL A 195 15.27 20.23 -28.05
N ASN A 196 15.79 21.35 -28.55
CA ASN A 196 15.13 22.65 -28.45
C ASN A 196 14.20 22.96 -29.64
N GLY A 197 14.31 22.20 -30.72
CA GLY A 197 13.49 22.34 -31.92
C GLY A 197 13.79 21.25 -32.94
N GLY A 198 12.82 20.96 -33.81
CA GLY A 198 12.95 19.92 -34.83
C GLY A 198 12.78 18.50 -34.28
N SER A 199 13.23 17.48 -35.00
CA SER A 199 13.08 16.07 -34.62
C SER A 199 14.41 15.34 -34.62
N GLU A 200 14.80 14.80 -33.47
CA GLU A 200 15.98 13.95 -33.31
C GLU A 200 15.55 12.50 -33.12
N VAL A 201 16.18 11.56 -33.83
CA VAL A 201 16.00 10.12 -33.62
C VAL A 201 17.24 9.52 -33.00
N LEU A 202 17.11 8.97 -31.79
CA LEU A 202 18.15 8.18 -31.14
C LEU A 202 17.88 6.69 -31.40
N SER A 203 18.68 6.08 -32.27
CA SER A 203 18.60 4.65 -32.58
C SER A 203 19.58 3.79 -31.78
N GLY A 204 20.55 4.42 -31.10
CA GLY A 204 21.46 3.77 -30.16
C GLY A 204 20.94 3.78 -28.71
N ASP A 205 21.39 2.83 -27.89
CA ASP A 205 21.07 2.78 -26.47
C ASP A 205 21.97 3.73 -25.68
N ASN A 206 21.43 4.89 -25.29
CA ASN A 206 22.20 5.95 -24.66
C ASN A 206 22.35 5.74 -23.16
N SER A 207 23.53 6.07 -22.65
CA SER A 207 23.97 5.81 -21.27
C SER A 207 24.36 7.07 -20.51
N TYR A 208 24.10 8.26 -21.05
CA TYR A 208 24.32 9.51 -20.33
C TYR A 208 23.36 9.61 -19.13
N THR A 209 23.81 10.29 -18.07
CA THR A 209 23.06 10.36 -16.81
C THR A 209 22.39 11.71 -16.57
N GLY A 210 22.80 12.77 -17.27
CA GLY A 210 22.14 14.05 -17.17
C GLY A 210 20.68 14.00 -17.64
N ALA A 211 19.91 15.02 -17.26
CA ALA A 211 18.51 15.11 -17.65
C ALA A 211 18.36 15.19 -19.18
N THR A 212 17.26 14.61 -19.68
CA THR A 212 16.82 14.78 -21.06
C THR A 212 15.76 15.87 -21.09
N THR A 213 15.97 16.92 -21.89
CA THR A 213 15.01 18.02 -22.05
C THR A 213 14.50 18.06 -23.48
N ILE A 214 13.20 18.18 -23.66
CA ILE A 214 12.55 18.35 -24.97
C ILE A 214 11.73 19.63 -24.85
N ALA A 215 12.20 20.71 -25.49
CA ALA A 215 11.53 21.98 -25.43
C ALA A 215 10.32 22.03 -26.37
N THR A 216 9.48 23.05 -26.22
CA THR A 216 8.36 23.30 -27.14
C THR A 216 8.84 23.40 -28.60
N GLY A 217 8.25 22.59 -29.47
CA GLY A 217 8.64 22.51 -30.89
C GLY A 217 9.77 21.51 -31.18
N GLY A 218 10.30 20.84 -30.16
CA GLY A 218 11.20 19.70 -30.27
C GLY A 218 10.47 18.36 -30.18
N THR A 219 10.97 17.38 -30.93
CA THR A 219 10.58 15.98 -30.86
C THR A 219 11.82 15.13 -30.63
N LEU A 220 11.78 14.27 -29.62
CA LEU A 220 12.76 13.21 -29.42
C LEU A 220 12.10 11.86 -29.70
N GLN A 221 12.63 11.12 -30.66
CA GLN A 221 12.20 9.74 -30.94
C GLN A 221 13.24 8.75 -30.42
N LEU A 222 12.77 7.78 -29.64
CA LEU A 222 13.54 6.64 -29.16
C LEU A 222 13.28 5.45 -30.08
N GLY A 223 14.32 4.99 -30.78
CA GLY A 223 14.26 3.92 -31.77
C GLY A 223 13.71 4.38 -33.13
N ASP A 224 13.94 3.57 -34.16
CA ASP A 224 13.49 3.81 -35.55
C ASP A 224 12.54 2.73 -36.10
N GLY A 225 12.10 1.81 -35.23
CA GLY A 225 11.39 0.58 -35.56
C GLY A 225 12.20 -0.70 -35.28
N GLY A 226 13.46 -0.58 -34.87
CA GLY A 226 14.29 -1.67 -34.36
C GLY A 226 14.09 -1.97 -32.87
N THR A 227 15.10 -2.60 -32.27
CA THR A 227 15.10 -3.01 -30.84
C THR A 227 15.98 -2.15 -29.92
N THR A 228 16.61 -1.12 -30.47
CA THR A 228 17.55 -0.23 -29.78
C THR A 228 17.09 1.22 -29.91
N GLY A 229 17.53 2.07 -28.98
CA GLY A 229 17.10 3.46 -28.92
C GLY A 229 16.54 3.77 -27.53
N SER A 230 17.40 4.14 -26.60
CA SER A 230 16.96 4.32 -25.21
C SER A 230 17.69 5.47 -24.53
N ILE A 231 17.10 5.93 -23.43
CA ILE A 231 17.62 6.95 -22.52
C ILE A 231 17.54 6.47 -21.05
N SER A 232 17.63 5.15 -20.84
CA SER A 232 17.33 4.50 -19.56
C SER A 232 18.23 4.92 -18.40
N SER A 233 19.38 5.53 -18.67
CA SER A 233 20.30 6.04 -17.65
C SER A 233 20.06 7.51 -17.29
N SER A 234 19.22 8.22 -18.05
CA SER A 234 18.90 9.62 -17.77
C SER A 234 18.18 9.72 -16.42
N THR A 235 18.52 10.76 -15.66
CA THR A 235 18.00 10.98 -14.31
C THR A 235 16.56 11.49 -14.29
N ALA A 236 16.14 12.22 -15.31
CA ALA A 236 14.79 12.75 -15.47
C ALA A 236 14.52 13.10 -16.94
N VAL A 237 13.24 13.17 -17.32
CA VAL A 237 12.80 13.67 -18.63
C VAL A 237 11.90 14.89 -18.45
N HIS A 238 12.36 16.04 -18.92
CA HIS A 238 11.56 17.27 -18.99
C HIS A 238 10.99 17.40 -20.40
N ASN A 239 9.69 17.18 -20.57
CA ASN A 239 9.04 17.14 -21.88
C ASN A 239 8.01 18.27 -22.03
N ASP A 240 8.40 19.36 -22.67
CA ASP A 240 7.53 20.46 -23.13
C ASP A 240 7.24 20.39 -24.64
N GLY A 241 7.78 19.39 -25.33
CA GLY A 241 7.57 19.11 -26.75
C GLY A 241 6.89 17.77 -26.98
N GLN A 242 7.60 16.84 -27.60
CA GLN A 242 7.10 15.49 -27.87
C GLN A 242 8.17 14.42 -27.61
N LEU A 243 7.85 13.43 -26.80
CA LEU A 243 8.61 12.19 -26.69
C LEU A 243 7.87 11.07 -27.44
N SER A 244 8.53 10.42 -28.39
CA SER A 244 7.97 9.31 -29.17
C SER A 244 8.80 8.05 -29.02
N VAL A 245 8.18 6.90 -28.78
CA VAL A 245 8.86 5.60 -28.70
C VAL A 245 8.47 4.75 -29.90
N LYS A 246 9.46 4.32 -30.69
CA LYS A 246 9.27 3.52 -31.89
C LYS A 246 10.14 2.25 -31.86
N HIS A 247 9.80 1.35 -30.94
CA HIS A 247 10.43 0.04 -30.78
C HIS A 247 9.59 -1.10 -31.36
N SER A 248 10.24 -2.17 -31.83
CA SER A 248 9.56 -3.42 -32.20
C SER A 248 9.44 -4.41 -31.04
N ASN A 249 10.21 -4.22 -29.96
CA ASN A 249 10.24 -5.02 -28.75
C ASN A 249 9.80 -4.18 -27.54
N ASP A 250 9.96 -4.75 -26.35
CA ASP A 250 9.64 -4.06 -25.11
C ASP A 250 10.71 -3.02 -24.74
N LEU A 251 10.27 -1.82 -24.33
CA LEU A 251 11.10 -0.77 -23.74
C LEU A 251 10.48 -0.29 -22.43
N THR A 252 11.24 -0.37 -21.32
CA THR A 252 10.81 0.21 -20.04
C THR A 252 11.36 1.61 -19.86
N ILE A 253 10.48 2.55 -19.51
CA ILE A 253 10.82 3.91 -19.09
C ILE A 253 10.50 4.05 -17.60
N ALA A 254 11.56 4.03 -16.79
CA ALA A 254 11.45 4.16 -15.33
C ALA A 254 11.62 5.59 -14.82
N GLN A 255 12.07 6.49 -15.70
CA GLN A 255 12.32 7.90 -15.36
C GLN A 255 11.00 8.61 -15.07
N ALA A 256 11.02 9.52 -14.09
CA ALA A 256 9.95 10.49 -13.93
C ALA A 256 9.97 11.47 -15.10
N MET A 257 8.80 11.66 -15.71
CA MET A 257 8.57 12.60 -16.81
C MET A 257 7.66 13.74 -16.34
N ASP A 258 8.05 14.99 -16.62
CA ASP A 258 7.26 16.19 -16.36
C ASP A 258 7.13 17.07 -17.63
N GLY A 259 6.45 18.20 -17.50
CA GLY A 259 6.32 19.21 -18.56
C GLY A 259 4.96 19.20 -19.27
N SER A 260 4.81 20.07 -20.26
CA SER A 260 3.55 20.30 -20.97
C SER A 260 3.37 19.48 -22.25
N GLY A 261 4.38 18.74 -22.66
CA GLY A 261 4.50 18.03 -23.91
C GLY A 261 3.76 16.70 -23.98
N SER A 262 3.61 16.18 -25.19
CA SER A 262 2.93 14.91 -25.48
C SER A 262 3.86 13.70 -25.40
N PHE A 263 3.29 12.54 -25.06
CA PHE A 263 3.96 11.24 -25.14
C PHE A 263 3.31 10.37 -26.21
N ILE A 264 4.10 9.74 -27.08
CA ILE A 264 3.59 8.87 -28.15
C ILE A 264 4.24 7.48 -28.08
N GLN A 265 3.38 6.45 -28.03
CA GLN A 265 3.77 5.08 -28.40
C GLN A 265 3.48 4.88 -29.89
N ALA A 266 4.54 4.68 -30.69
CA ALA A 266 4.51 4.55 -32.15
C ALA A 266 5.08 3.23 -32.68
N GLY A 267 5.78 2.49 -31.84
CA GLY A 267 6.35 1.19 -32.17
C GLY A 267 5.32 0.06 -32.15
N THR A 268 5.64 -1.07 -32.78
CA THR A 268 4.80 -2.28 -32.72
C THR A 268 5.01 -3.08 -31.43
N GLY A 269 6.06 -2.80 -30.67
CA GLY A 269 6.34 -3.44 -29.38
C GLY A 269 5.57 -2.83 -28.21
N THR A 270 6.03 -3.11 -27.00
CA THR A 270 5.43 -2.61 -25.76
C THR A 270 6.28 -1.54 -25.12
N THR A 271 5.72 -0.36 -24.84
CA THR A 271 6.37 0.58 -23.93
C THR A 271 5.78 0.43 -22.53
N VAL A 272 6.64 0.19 -21.54
CA VAL A 272 6.24 0.03 -20.13
C VAL A 272 6.64 1.28 -19.34
N LEU A 273 5.66 2.00 -18.81
CA LEU A 273 5.87 3.14 -17.93
C LEU A 273 5.79 2.70 -16.48
N THR A 274 6.92 2.74 -15.75
CA THR A 274 6.97 2.40 -14.31
C THR A 274 7.23 3.63 -13.42
N GLY A 275 7.71 4.74 -14.00
CA GLY A 275 7.96 5.99 -13.28
C GLY A 275 6.68 6.72 -12.84
N ALA A 276 6.83 7.58 -11.83
CA ALA A 276 5.79 8.52 -11.42
C ALA A 276 5.86 9.79 -12.30
N ASN A 277 4.89 9.96 -13.19
CA ASN A 277 4.91 11.04 -14.18
C ASN A 277 3.89 12.14 -13.86
N SER A 278 4.17 13.35 -14.33
CA SER A 278 3.38 14.56 -14.07
C SER A 278 3.21 15.48 -15.28
N TYR A 279 3.51 14.98 -16.48
CA TYR A 279 3.31 15.76 -17.71
C TYR A 279 1.82 16.00 -17.99
N SER A 280 1.48 17.15 -18.58
CA SER A 280 0.09 17.56 -18.82
C SER A 280 -0.38 17.37 -20.27
N GLY A 281 0.54 17.09 -21.20
CA GLY A 281 0.19 16.84 -22.60
C GLY A 281 -0.47 15.48 -22.81
N THR A 282 -1.01 15.27 -24.01
CA THR A 282 -1.71 14.03 -24.37
C THR A 282 -0.78 12.83 -24.46
N THR A 283 -1.32 11.66 -24.11
CA THR A 283 -0.69 10.35 -24.31
C THR A 283 -1.35 9.67 -25.50
N THR A 284 -0.62 9.45 -26.58
CA THR A 284 -1.16 8.82 -27.79
C THR A 284 -0.55 7.44 -28.00
N VAL A 285 -1.39 6.40 -28.10
CA VAL A 285 -0.98 5.05 -28.48
C VAL A 285 -1.39 4.82 -29.92
N SER A 286 -0.45 5.02 -30.84
CA SER A 286 -0.69 4.96 -32.28
C SER A 286 -0.44 3.58 -32.90
N ALA A 287 0.37 2.74 -32.25
CA ALA A 287 0.62 1.35 -32.61
C ALA A 287 1.12 0.57 -31.38
N GLY A 288 1.13 -0.76 -31.45
CA GLY A 288 1.65 -1.62 -30.40
C GLY A 288 0.91 -1.46 -29.08
N THR A 289 1.63 -1.64 -27.97
CA THR A 289 1.06 -1.59 -26.61
C THR A 289 1.72 -0.49 -25.78
N LEU A 290 0.92 0.31 -25.08
CA LEU A 290 1.37 1.08 -23.92
C LEU A 290 0.92 0.35 -22.66
N GLN A 291 1.87 -0.05 -21.82
CA GLN A 291 1.62 -0.65 -20.51
C GLN A 291 1.95 0.35 -19.41
N VAL A 292 0.97 0.67 -18.56
CA VAL A 292 1.12 1.61 -17.45
C VAL A 292 1.14 0.81 -16.14
N ASP A 293 2.32 0.65 -15.56
CA ASP A 293 2.51 -0.02 -14.26
C ASP A 293 2.88 0.98 -13.15
N GLY A 294 3.31 2.19 -13.53
CA GLY A 294 3.63 3.28 -12.63
C GLY A 294 2.43 4.17 -12.29
N ASN A 295 2.71 5.26 -11.57
CA ASN A 295 1.71 6.22 -11.14
C ASN A 295 1.66 7.43 -12.08
N GLN A 296 0.57 7.57 -12.86
CA GLN A 296 0.32 8.72 -13.72
C GLN A 296 -0.78 9.64 -13.15
N SER A 297 -1.12 9.56 -11.86
CA SER A 297 -2.20 10.35 -11.25
C SER A 297 -2.02 11.87 -11.37
N ALA A 298 -0.77 12.35 -11.49
CA ALA A 298 -0.47 13.75 -11.73
C ALA A 298 -0.46 14.15 -13.22
N THR A 299 -0.56 13.17 -14.14
CA THR A 299 -0.75 13.45 -15.56
C THR A 299 -2.19 13.84 -15.83
N THR A 300 -2.41 14.97 -16.49
CA THR A 300 -3.77 15.53 -16.69
C THR A 300 -4.25 15.44 -18.14
N GLY A 301 -3.34 15.16 -19.08
CA GLY A 301 -3.67 14.97 -20.49
C GLY A 301 -4.49 13.69 -20.72
N ALA A 302 -5.28 13.69 -21.79
CA ALA A 302 -6.03 12.51 -22.19
C ALA A 302 -5.12 11.42 -22.76
N THR A 303 -5.48 10.16 -22.52
CA THR A 303 -4.90 8.98 -23.17
C THR A 303 -5.79 8.55 -24.32
N GLU A 304 -5.24 8.53 -25.53
CA GLU A 304 -5.95 8.18 -26.77
C GLU A 304 -5.31 6.94 -27.40
N VAL A 305 -6.10 5.87 -27.57
CA VAL A 305 -5.64 4.60 -28.13
C VAL A 305 -6.27 4.38 -29.50
N ALA A 306 -5.42 4.32 -30.53
CA ALA A 306 -5.86 4.15 -31.91
C ALA A 306 -6.33 2.72 -32.22
N SER A 307 -7.07 2.57 -33.32
CA SER A 307 -7.47 1.25 -33.84
C SER A 307 -6.26 0.34 -34.05
N GLY A 308 -6.31 -0.88 -33.51
CA GLY A 308 -5.23 -1.87 -33.59
C GLY A 308 -4.08 -1.66 -32.59
N ALA A 309 -4.14 -0.62 -31.76
CA ALA A 309 -3.22 -0.42 -30.64
C ALA A 309 -3.85 -0.87 -29.31
N SER A 310 -3.03 -1.03 -28.28
CA SER A 310 -3.42 -1.59 -26.99
C SER A 310 -3.00 -0.73 -25.80
N LEU A 311 -3.87 -0.66 -24.79
CA LEU A 311 -3.55 -0.15 -23.46
C LEU A 311 -3.58 -1.30 -22.45
N ALA A 312 -2.55 -1.39 -21.62
CA ALA A 312 -2.42 -2.41 -20.59
C ALA A 312 -1.85 -1.85 -19.27
N GLY A 313 -1.78 -2.69 -18.25
CA GLY A 313 -1.00 -2.44 -17.03
C GLY A 313 -1.81 -2.55 -15.74
N ILE A 314 -1.09 -2.31 -14.64
CA ILE A 314 -1.60 -2.37 -13.24
C ILE A 314 -1.47 -1.04 -12.49
N GLY A 315 -1.16 0.03 -13.21
CA GLY A 315 -0.87 1.35 -12.66
C GLY A 315 -2.08 2.27 -12.61
N THR A 316 -1.81 3.57 -12.57
CA THR A 316 -2.84 4.62 -12.53
C THR A 316 -2.69 5.55 -13.71
N LEU A 317 -3.76 5.82 -14.45
CA LEU A 317 -3.88 6.90 -15.43
C LEU A 317 -4.56 8.11 -14.79
N GLY A 318 -4.00 9.32 -14.96
CA GLY A 318 -4.52 10.53 -14.32
C GLY A 318 -5.65 11.22 -15.10
N GLY A 319 -5.60 11.21 -16.44
CA GLY A 319 -6.60 11.84 -17.31
C GLY A 319 -7.71 10.91 -17.79
N ASN A 320 -8.54 11.43 -18.70
CA ASN A 320 -9.54 10.64 -19.42
C ASN A 320 -8.86 9.64 -20.37
N VAL A 321 -9.46 8.47 -20.55
CA VAL A 321 -8.98 7.41 -21.45
C VAL A 321 -10.04 7.15 -22.51
N THR A 322 -9.63 7.17 -23.79
CA THR A 322 -10.49 6.86 -24.93
C THR A 322 -9.83 5.79 -25.81
N LEU A 323 -10.55 4.68 -26.00
CA LEU A 323 -10.17 3.63 -26.94
C LEU A 323 -11.03 3.74 -28.20
N ALA A 324 -10.38 3.87 -29.36
CA ALA A 324 -11.08 3.86 -30.64
C ALA A 324 -11.68 2.47 -30.95
N ASP A 325 -12.56 2.41 -31.95
CA ASP A 325 -12.98 1.14 -32.53
C ASP A 325 -11.76 0.32 -32.98
N GLY A 326 -11.72 -0.97 -32.62
CA GLY A 326 -10.60 -1.86 -32.92
C GLY A 326 -9.38 -1.71 -32.01
N ALA A 327 -9.38 -0.79 -31.04
CA ALA A 327 -8.36 -0.73 -30.00
C ALA A 327 -8.58 -1.82 -28.93
N THR A 328 -7.53 -2.20 -28.20
CA THR A 328 -7.59 -3.25 -27.17
C THR A 328 -7.31 -2.69 -25.77
N LEU A 329 -8.13 -3.06 -24.79
CA LEU A 329 -7.84 -2.91 -23.36
C LEU A 329 -7.44 -4.28 -22.80
N THR A 330 -6.29 -4.35 -22.16
CA THR A 330 -5.83 -5.56 -21.45
C THR A 330 -5.40 -5.14 -20.04
N PRO A 331 -6.31 -5.03 -19.07
CA PRO A 331 -5.93 -4.80 -17.69
C PRO A 331 -4.98 -5.92 -17.23
N GLY A 332 -4.12 -5.63 -16.25
CA GLY A 332 -3.05 -6.55 -15.86
C GLY A 332 -1.71 -6.25 -16.53
N GLY A 333 -0.65 -6.83 -15.96
CA GLY A 333 0.73 -6.66 -16.38
C GLY A 333 1.18 -7.64 -17.47
N ILE A 334 2.45 -7.56 -17.82
CA ILE A 334 3.07 -8.40 -18.86
C ILE A 334 2.88 -9.90 -18.56
N ASN A 335 2.60 -10.69 -19.60
CA ASN A 335 2.31 -12.13 -19.52
C ASN A 335 1.04 -12.49 -18.72
N HIS A 336 -0.04 -11.72 -18.83
CA HIS A 336 -1.32 -12.03 -18.16
C HIS A 336 -1.20 -12.02 -16.63
N ALA A 337 -0.35 -11.13 -16.10
CA ALA A 337 -0.25 -10.94 -14.67
C ALA A 337 -1.47 -10.13 -14.21
N VAL A 338 -2.45 -10.80 -13.62
CA VAL A 338 -3.65 -10.16 -13.08
C VAL A 338 -3.34 -8.89 -12.27
N GLY A 339 -4.17 -7.86 -12.43
CA GLY A 339 -4.06 -6.68 -11.59
C GLY A 339 -5.09 -5.59 -11.83
N THR A 340 -4.96 -4.51 -11.07
CA THR A 340 -5.91 -3.38 -11.11
C THR A 340 -5.34 -2.23 -11.92
N LEU A 341 -6.04 -1.81 -12.98
CA LEU A 341 -5.77 -0.57 -13.69
C LEU A 341 -6.70 0.53 -13.17
N THR A 342 -6.14 1.63 -12.68
CA THR A 342 -6.94 2.78 -12.21
C THR A 342 -7.00 3.88 -13.27
N VAL A 343 -8.18 4.43 -13.52
CA VAL A 343 -8.42 5.59 -14.39
C VAL A 343 -9.04 6.70 -13.54
N ASN A 344 -8.27 7.76 -13.22
CA ASN A 344 -8.77 8.89 -12.43
C ASN A 344 -9.76 9.78 -13.19
N GLY A 345 -9.84 9.65 -14.52
CA GLY A 345 -10.82 10.33 -15.37
C GLY A 345 -11.97 9.43 -15.80
N ASN A 346 -12.61 9.79 -16.92
CA ASN A 346 -13.58 8.94 -17.61
C ASN A 346 -12.86 7.86 -18.43
N LEU A 347 -13.49 6.70 -18.58
CA LEU A 347 -13.09 5.65 -19.53
C LEU A 347 -14.15 5.49 -20.62
N SER A 348 -13.77 5.63 -21.88
CA SER A 348 -14.65 5.43 -23.03
C SER A 348 -14.10 4.36 -23.97
N LEU A 349 -14.87 3.28 -24.13
CA LEU A 349 -14.57 2.18 -25.03
C LEU A 349 -15.37 2.34 -26.34
N GLY A 350 -14.69 2.19 -27.48
CA GLY A 350 -15.35 2.21 -28.79
C GLY A 350 -16.29 1.01 -28.94
N LYS A 351 -17.35 1.15 -29.73
CA LYS A 351 -18.33 0.06 -29.95
C LYS A 351 -17.72 -1.23 -30.50
N ASN A 352 -16.55 -1.15 -31.14
CA ASN A 352 -15.81 -2.27 -31.69
C ASN A 352 -14.43 -2.44 -31.02
N SER A 353 -14.18 -1.87 -29.84
CA SER A 353 -12.94 -2.19 -29.11
C SER A 353 -12.92 -3.66 -28.68
N ILE A 354 -11.77 -4.10 -28.20
CA ILE A 354 -11.55 -5.44 -27.66
C ILE A 354 -11.13 -5.28 -26.21
N GLN A 355 -11.63 -6.13 -25.33
CA GLN A 355 -11.21 -6.18 -23.94
C GLN A 355 -10.75 -7.60 -23.64
N ASN A 356 -9.56 -7.76 -23.08
CA ASN A 356 -9.01 -9.06 -22.71
C ASN A 356 -8.75 -9.07 -21.21
N TRP A 357 -9.41 -9.99 -20.51
CA TRP A 357 -9.39 -10.09 -19.06
C TRP A 357 -8.88 -11.45 -18.60
N ASP A 358 -8.17 -11.46 -17.50
CA ASP A 358 -7.77 -12.65 -16.76
C ASP A 358 -8.56 -12.71 -15.45
N LEU A 359 -9.41 -13.74 -15.28
CA LEU A 359 -10.28 -13.90 -14.11
C LEU A 359 -10.14 -15.29 -13.48
N GLY A 360 -10.33 -15.40 -12.17
CA GLY A 360 -10.17 -16.69 -11.49
C GLY A 360 -10.69 -16.79 -10.07
N GLN A 361 -11.32 -15.73 -9.55
CA GLN A 361 -11.96 -15.73 -8.25
C GLN A 361 -13.34 -15.08 -8.35
N VAL A 362 -14.39 -15.78 -7.94
CA VAL A 362 -15.71 -15.16 -7.92
C VAL A 362 -15.72 -14.05 -6.87
N ASN A 363 -16.61 -13.08 -7.05
CA ASN A 363 -17.13 -12.27 -5.96
C ASN A 363 -16.16 -11.25 -5.32
N ILE A 364 -14.96 -11.10 -5.89
CA ILE A 364 -13.93 -10.16 -5.44
C ILE A 364 -13.64 -9.14 -6.55
N ALA A 365 -13.61 -7.85 -6.19
CA ALA A 365 -13.11 -6.78 -7.05
C ALA A 365 -11.58 -6.85 -7.14
N GLY A 366 -11.05 -7.22 -8.31
CA GLY A 366 -9.62 -7.42 -8.50
C GLY A 366 -9.04 -8.50 -7.60
N GLY A 367 -7.86 -8.23 -7.02
CA GLY A 367 -7.15 -9.16 -6.15
C GLY A 367 -6.12 -10.00 -6.91
N GLN A 368 -5.69 -11.10 -6.29
CA GLN A 368 -4.61 -11.95 -6.82
C GLN A 368 -5.01 -12.75 -8.07
N TYR A 369 -6.30 -12.85 -8.38
CA TYR A 369 -6.79 -13.74 -9.43
C TYR A 369 -7.72 -13.08 -10.43
N ASN A 370 -8.03 -11.79 -10.27
CA ASN A 370 -8.88 -11.07 -11.21
C ASN A 370 -8.20 -9.78 -11.65
N ASP A 371 -8.21 -9.56 -12.96
CA ASP A 371 -8.12 -8.24 -13.52
C ASP A 371 -9.28 -7.36 -13.03
N PHE A 372 -8.99 -6.08 -12.90
CA PHE A 372 -9.97 -5.08 -12.46
C PHE A 372 -9.64 -3.71 -13.03
N VAL A 373 -10.68 -2.94 -13.36
CA VAL A 373 -10.53 -1.55 -13.79
C VAL A 373 -11.36 -0.64 -12.88
N ASP A 374 -10.68 0.28 -12.22
CA ASP A 374 -11.28 1.25 -11.29
C ASP A 374 -11.36 2.63 -11.94
N VAL A 375 -12.57 3.10 -12.25
CA VAL A 375 -12.81 4.36 -13.00
C VAL A 375 -13.38 5.42 -12.06
N LYS A 376 -12.63 6.49 -11.79
CA LYS A 376 -13.10 7.59 -10.92
C LYS A 376 -14.08 8.56 -11.61
N GLY A 377 -14.31 8.37 -12.90
CA GLY A 377 -15.27 9.12 -13.71
C GLY A 377 -16.42 8.27 -14.24
N ASN A 378 -16.98 8.71 -15.38
CA ASN A 378 -17.98 7.95 -16.13
C ASN A 378 -17.32 6.79 -16.89
N LEU A 379 -18.07 5.69 -17.01
CA LEU A 379 -17.71 4.53 -17.83
C LEU A 379 -18.64 4.45 -19.04
N THR A 380 -18.07 4.48 -20.25
CA THR A 380 -18.79 4.10 -21.47
C THR A 380 -18.26 2.76 -21.95
N LEU A 381 -19.09 1.72 -21.83
CA LEU A 381 -18.80 0.37 -22.32
C LEU A 381 -18.95 0.28 -23.83
N GLY A 382 -18.28 -0.72 -24.41
CA GLY A 382 -18.30 -0.96 -25.84
C GLY A 382 -17.28 -2.04 -26.22
N GLY A 383 -17.61 -2.76 -27.30
CA GLY A 383 -16.70 -3.73 -27.88
C GLY A 383 -16.97 -5.17 -27.46
N THR A 384 -15.93 -6.00 -27.53
CA THR A 384 -16.01 -7.44 -27.27
C THR A 384 -15.16 -7.80 -26.05
N LEU A 385 -15.80 -8.34 -25.01
CA LEU A 385 -15.18 -8.90 -23.81
C LEU A 385 -14.71 -10.33 -24.03
N ASN A 386 -13.41 -10.56 -23.99
CA ASN A 386 -12.79 -11.87 -23.92
C ASN A 386 -12.23 -12.10 -22.52
N VAL A 387 -12.27 -13.36 -22.06
CA VAL A 387 -11.81 -13.74 -20.74
C VAL A 387 -10.99 -15.02 -20.82
N ALA A 388 -9.82 -15.01 -20.19
CA ALA A 388 -9.03 -16.19 -19.89
C ALA A 388 -9.15 -16.53 -18.40
N ALA A 389 -9.24 -17.83 -18.09
CA ALA A 389 -9.28 -18.30 -16.72
C ALA A 389 -7.86 -18.39 -16.12
N VAL A 390 -7.66 -17.82 -14.94
CA VAL A 390 -6.36 -17.77 -14.26
C VAL A 390 -6.04 -19.12 -13.64
N THR A 391 -4.95 -19.74 -14.08
CA THR A 391 -4.52 -21.04 -13.55
C THR A 391 -4.17 -20.93 -12.07
N GLY A 392 -4.80 -21.77 -11.23
CA GLY A 392 -4.61 -21.74 -9.78
C GLY A 392 -5.52 -20.76 -9.04
N GLY A 393 -6.44 -20.08 -9.75
CA GLY A 393 -7.54 -19.36 -9.12
C GLY A 393 -8.45 -20.31 -8.33
N PRO A 394 -8.95 -19.89 -7.15
CA PRO A 394 -9.77 -20.74 -6.28
C PRO A 394 -11.08 -21.19 -6.94
N ASP A 395 -11.60 -20.39 -7.88
CA ASP A 395 -12.87 -20.61 -8.56
C ASP A 395 -12.66 -20.91 -10.05
N VAL A 396 -11.58 -21.63 -10.35
CA VAL A 396 -11.25 -22.13 -11.69
C VAL A 396 -11.11 -23.64 -11.66
N LYS A 397 -11.91 -24.34 -12.47
CA LYS A 397 -11.89 -25.81 -12.59
C LYS A 397 -11.65 -26.20 -14.04
N ASN A 398 -10.59 -26.99 -14.27
CA ASN A 398 -10.18 -27.45 -15.61
C ASN A 398 -10.01 -26.32 -16.64
N GLY A 399 -9.55 -25.14 -16.19
CA GLY A 399 -9.37 -23.97 -17.05
C GLY A 399 -10.67 -23.23 -17.40
N LEU A 400 -11.77 -23.53 -16.70
CA LEU A 400 -13.06 -22.86 -16.83
C LEU A 400 -13.38 -22.11 -15.53
N LEU A 401 -14.05 -20.97 -15.62
CA LEU A 401 -14.53 -20.25 -14.44
C LEU A 401 -15.69 -21.04 -13.80
N ASP A 402 -15.72 -21.10 -12.47
CA ASP A 402 -16.90 -21.59 -11.75
C ASP A 402 -18.08 -20.59 -11.86
N ALA A 403 -19.27 -21.06 -11.49
CA ALA A 403 -20.45 -20.19 -11.44
C ALA A 403 -20.27 -19.11 -10.35
N GLY A 404 -20.57 -17.86 -10.70
CA GLY A 404 -20.49 -16.72 -9.81
C GLY A 404 -20.46 -15.38 -10.55
N VAL A 405 -20.21 -14.31 -9.80
CA VAL A 405 -20.16 -12.95 -10.32
C VAL A 405 -18.72 -12.45 -10.26
N TYR A 406 -18.11 -12.20 -11.41
CA TYR A 406 -16.76 -11.69 -11.53
C TYR A 406 -16.81 -10.18 -11.81
N ARG A 407 -16.21 -9.38 -10.93
CA ARG A 407 -16.21 -7.92 -11.03
C ARG A 407 -15.19 -7.48 -12.07
N LEU A 408 -15.64 -6.77 -13.11
CA LEU A 408 -14.78 -6.22 -14.15
C LEU A 408 -14.45 -4.76 -13.81
N TYR A 409 -15.47 -3.93 -13.65
CA TYR A 409 -15.31 -2.50 -13.45
C TYR A 409 -15.96 -2.02 -12.14
N ALA A 410 -15.34 -1.02 -11.51
CA ALA A 410 -16.05 -0.05 -10.68
C ALA A 410 -16.01 1.32 -11.37
N TYR A 411 -17.05 2.13 -11.16
CA TYR A 411 -17.07 3.50 -11.66
C TYR A 411 -17.80 4.47 -10.72
N ASP A 412 -17.24 5.65 -10.47
CA ASP A 412 -17.85 6.65 -9.57
C ASP A 412 -18.95 7.46 -10.29
N GLY A 413 -18.85 7.59 -11.62
CA GLY A 413 -19.76 8.38 -12.45
C GLY A 413 -20.99 7.60 -12.93
N LYS A 414 -21.40 7.87 -14.18
CA LYS A 414 -22.49 7.16 -14.87
C LYS A 414 -21.97 6.09 -15.81
N LEU A 415 -22.76 5.02 -15.95
CA LEU A 415 -22.60 4.01 -17.00
C LEU A 415 -23.40 4.38 -18.24
N SER A 416 -22.76 4.23 -19.41
CA SER A 416 -23.41 4.26 -20.73
C SER A 416 -22.80 3.21 -21.66
N GLY A 417 -23.38 3.00 -22.85
CA GLY A 417 -22.83 2.11 -23.87
C GLY A 417 -23.00 0.61 -23.61
N ALA A 418 -23.69 0.20 -22.54
CA ALA A 418 -23.90 -1.22 -22.20
C ALA A 418 -24.53 -2.07 -23.34
N LEU A 419 -25.30 -1.46 -24.24
CA LEU A 419 -25.89 -2.14 -25.40
C LEU A 419 -24.87 -2.41 -26.53
N ASP A 420 -23.73 -1.73 -26.52
CA ASP A 420 -22.66 -1.88 -27.50
C ASP A 420 -21.63 -2.95 -27.08
N GLU A 421 -21.76 -3.49 -25.88
CA GLU A 421 -20.91 -4.54 -25.31
C GLU A 421 -21.35 -5.94 -25.75
N LYS A 422 -20.39 -6.80 -26.08
CA LYS A 422 -20.62 -8.18 -26.51
C LYS A 422 -19.69 -9.12 -25.77
N LEU A 423 -20.17 -10.31 -25.47
CA LEU A 423 -19.32 -11.40 -24.98
C LEU A 423 -18.62 -12.07 -26.17
N GLY A 424 -17.30 -12.19 -26.08
CA GLY A 424 -16.43 -12.83 -27.07
C GLY A 424 -16.00 -14.22 -26.63
N ASP A 425 -14.69 -14.48 -26.71
CA ASP A 425 -14.11 -15.76 -26.29
C ASP A 425 -14.01 -15.83 -24.77
N ILE A 426 -14.90 -16.61 -24.16
CA ILE A 426 -14.96 -16.86 -22.72
C ILE A 426 -15.15 -18.38 -22.54
N PRO A 427 -14.08 -19.15 -22.29
CA PRO A 427 -14.15 -20.60 -22.18
C PRO A 427 -15.09 -21.04 -21.05
N GLN A 428 -16.12 -21.82 -21.39
CA GLN A 428 -17.09 -22.37 -20.45
C GLN A 428 -17.55 -23.78 -20.80
N GLY A 429 -18.05 -24.50 -19.81
CA GLY A 429 -18.62 -25.83 -19.98
C GLY A 429 -20.02 -25.80 -20.59
N ASP A 430 -20.51 -26.97 -21.02
CA ASP A 430 -21.88 -27.12 -21.53
C ASP A 430 -22.91 -26.72 -20.45
N ASN A 431 -23.97 -26.01 -20.85
CA ASN A 431 -25.05 -25.51 -19.99
C ASN A 431 -24.67 -24.39 -19.01
N VAL A 432 -23.53 -23.73 -19.20
CA VAL A 432 -23.22 -22.46 -18.54
C VAL A 432 -23.73 -21.30 -19.38
N SER A 433 -24.52 -20.43 -18.76
CA SER A 433 -24.94 -19.15 -19.30
C SER A 433 -23.98 -18.05 -18.86
N LEU A 434 -23.61 -17.20 -19.81
CA LEU A 434 -22.81 -16.00 -19.55
C LEU A 434 -23.69 -14.77 -19.73
N GLY A 435 -23.51 -13.79 -18.85
CA GLY A 435 -24.24 -12.54 -18.89
C GLY A 435 -23.37 -11.38 -18.42
N LEU A 436 -23.65 -10.20 -18.92
CA LEU A 436 -23.07 -8.97 -18.38
C LEU A 436 -24.12 -8.30 -17.49
N GLN A 437 -23.79 -8.12 -16.22
CA GLN A 437 -24.63 -7.38 -15.30
C GLN A 437 -24.19 -5.93 -15.25
N THR A 438 -25.06 -5.07 -15.80
CA THR A 438 -24.92 -3.61 -15.84
C THR A 438 -26.08 -2.89 -15.14
N SER A 439 -27.06 -3.65 -14.65
CA SER A 439 -28.23 -3.17 -13.92
C SER A 439 -27.91 -2.65 -12.52
N ILE A 440 -26.72 -2.95 -11.99
CA ILE A 440 -26.25 -2.44 -10.70
C ILE A 440 -25.37 -1.21 -10.95
N ALA A 441 -25.74 -0.09 -10.34
CA ALA A 441 -24.96 1.14 -10.42
C ALA A 441 -23.55 0.96 -9.84
N HIS A 442 -22.59 1.74 -10.35
CA HIS A 442 -21.18 1.78 -9.94
C HIS A 442 -20.35 0.52 -10.19
N GLN A 443 -20.91 -0.47 -10.90
CA GLN A 443 -20.21 -1.69 -11.23
C GLN A 443 -20.62 -2.30 -12.56
N VAL A 444 -19.73 -3.12 -13.11
CA VAL A 444 -20.01 -4.00 -14.25
C VAL A 444 -19.43 -5.35 -13.92
N ASN A 445 -20.25 -6.40 -14.04
CA ASN A 445 -19.84 -7.76 -13.73
C ASN A 445 -20.06 -8.71 -14.90
N LEU A 446 -19.15 -9.67 -15.04
CA LEU A 446 -19.43 -10.90 -15.76
C LEU A 446 -20.14 -11.87 -14.81
N VAL A 447 -21.31 -12.33 -15.20
CA VAL A 447 -22.06 -13.38 -14.51
C VAL A 447 -21.82 -14.68 -15.26
N VAL A 448 -21.22 -15.65 -14.57
CA VAL A 448 -21.10 -17.04 -15.00
C VAL A 448 -22.15 -17.82 -14.24
N SER A 449 -23.18 -18.35 -14.90
CA SER A 449 -24.28 -19.04 -14.23
C SER A 449 -24.54 -20.40 -14.86
N ASP A 450 -24.57 -21.43 -14.04
CA ASP A 450 -25.05 -22.77 -14.37
C ASP A 450 -26.60 -22.88 -14.37
N GLY A 451 -27.30 -21.75 -14.24
CA GLY A 451 -28.75 -21.67 -14.09
C GLY A 451 -29.22 -21.44 -12.66
N THR A 452 -28.33 -21.40 -11.66
CA THR A 452 -28.72 -21.32 -10.25
C THR A 452 -28.65 -19.94 -9.60
N LEU A 453 -28.21 -18.88 -10.30
CA LEU A 453 -28.20 -17.51 -9.76
C LEU A 453 -29.52 -16.79 -10.08
N ILE A 454 -30.27 -16.37 -9.06
CA ILE A 454 -31.63 -15.84 -9.23
C ILE A 454 -31.81 -14.57 -8.41
N TYR A 455 -32.39 -13.54 -9.02
CA TYR A 455 -32.43 -12.19 -8.48
C TYR A 455 -33.80 -11.84 -7.93
N TRP A 456 -33.84 -11.19 -6.77
CA TRP A 456 -35.08 -10.75 -6.16
C TRP A 456 -35.62 -9.49 -6.84
N ASP A 457 -36.87 -9.55 -7.30
CA ASP A 457 -37.53 -8.46 -8.03
C ASP A 457 -38.72 -7.85 -7.28
N GLY A 458 -38.98 -8.36 -6.07
CA GLY A 458 -40.06 -7.90 -5.20
C GLY A 458 -41.45 -8.33 -5.65
N GLY A 459 -42.43 -8.10 -4.78
CA GLY A 459 -43.84 -8.45 -4.98
C GLY A 459 -44.66 -7.43 -5.78
N ASN A 460 -44.05 -6.33 -6.23
CA ASN A 460 -44.76 -5.32 -6.99
C ASN A 460 -44.99 -5.79 -8.43
N SER A 461 -46.23 -6.21 -8.72
CA SER A 461 -46.65 -6.69 -10.05
C SER A 461 -46.38 -5.73 -11.22
N ALA A 462 -46.15 -4.43 -10.97
CA ALA A 462 -45.77 -3.48 -12.02
C ALA A 462 -44.37 -3.75 -12.59
N ASN A 463 -43.51 -4.45 -11.84
CA ASN A 463 -42.15 -4.79 -12.24
C ASN A 463 -42.11 -6.05 -13.13
N HIS A 464 -43.13 -6.90 -13.06
CA HIS A 464 -43.12 -8.25 -13.67
C HIS A 464 -43.59 -8.28 -15.13
N GLY A 465 -43.72 -7.12 -15.77
CA GLY A 465 -44.29 -6.97 -17.11
C GLY A 465 -45.83 -7.16 -17.12
N THR A 466 -46.45 -6.94 -18.27
CA THR A 466 -47.93 -6.95 -18.39
C THR A 466 -48.57 -8.34 -18.22
N ASP A 467 -47.77 -9.39 -18.37
CA ASP A 467 -48.18 -10.81 -18.25
C ASP A 467 -47.69 -11.47 -16.95
N GLY A 468 -46.95 -10.74 -16.10
CA GLY A 468 -46.37 -11.25 -14.87
C GLY A 468 -45.17 -12.18 -15.05
N ALA A 469 -44.63 -12.31 -16.27
CA ALA A 469 -43.50 -13.20 -16.58
C ALA A 469 -42.42 -12.56 -17.48
N SER A 470 -42.77 -11.54 -18.25
CA SER A 470 -41.86 -10.87 -19.19
C SER A 470 -40.91 -9.87 -18.53
N GLY A 471 -41.17 -9.47 -17.27
CA GLY A 471 -40.38 -8.47 -16.57
C GLY A 471 -40.43 -7.08 -17.21
N ASN A 472 -39.73 -6.13 -16.61
CA ASN A 472 -39.62 -4.74 -17.08
C ASN A 472 -38.21 -4.37 -17.59
N GLY A 473 -37.28 -5.34 -17.58
CA GLY A 473 -35.87 -5.11 -17.97
C GLY A 473 -35.01 -4.50 -16.87
N GLU A 474 -35.49 -4.48 -15.63
CA GLU A 474 -34.75 -4.04 -14.45
C GLU A 474 -34.88 -5.08 -13.33
N VAL A 475 -33.90 -5.12 -12.43
CA VAL A 475 -34.03 -5.84 -11.16
C VAL A 475 -34.38 -4.80 -10.10
N ASN A 476 -35.55 -4.91 -9.49
CA ASN A 476 -36.10 -3.82 -8.68
C ASN A 476 -35.99 -4.04 -7.17
N GLY A 477 -36.07 -5.28 -6.70
CA GLY A 477 -36.11 -5.62 -5.27
C GLY A 477 -37.41 -5.14 -4.57
N GLY A 478 -37.33 -4.92 -3.26
CA GLY A 478 -38.42 -4.43 -2.40
C GLY A 478 -39.16 -5.54 -1.63
N ASP A 479 -40.32 -5.21 -1.07
CA ASP A 479 -41.10 -6.15 -0.26
C ASP A 479 -41.75 -7.26 -1.10
N GLY A 480 -41.88 -8.46 -0.56
CA GLY A 480 -42.59 -9.55 -1.23
C GLY A 480 -42.59 -10.87 -0.48
N VAL A 481 -43.27 -11.86 -1.04
CA VAL A 481 -43.31 -13.24 -0.54
C VAL A 481 -42.35 -14.09 -1.34
N TRP A 482 -41.59 -14.96 -0.68
CA TRP A 482 -40.72 -15.94 -1.32
C TRP A 482 -41.33 -17.33 -1.20
N THR A 483 -41.86 -17.84 -2.31
CA THR A 483 -42.42 -19.18 -2.45
C THR A 483 -41.70 -19.98 -3.54
N THR A 484 -41.55 -21.28 -3.31
CA THR A 484 -41.06 -22.22 -4.33
C THR A 484 -42.18 -22.65 -5.29
N LEU A 485 -41.82 -23.17 -6.47
CA LEU A 485 -42.79 -23.62 -7.47
C LEU A 485 -43.59 -24.85 -7.00
N ASN A 486 -44.80 -24.61 -6.46
CA ASN A 486 -45.74 -25.63 -5.97
C ASN A 486 -47.11 -25.61 -6.67
N GLY A 487 -47.13 -25.37 -7.98
CA GLY A 487 -48.37 -25.30 -8.78
C GLY A 487 -48.95 -23.89 -8.99
N VAL A 488 -48.66 -22.95 -8.08
CA VAL A 488 -48.76 -21.48 -8.28
C VAL A 488 -47.57 -20.86 -7.57
N GLY A 489 -46.71 -20.13 -8.28
CA GLY A 489 -45.60 -19.37 -7.68
C GLY A 489 -45.84 -17.87 -7.76
N ASP A 490 -45.05 -17.10 -7.03
CA ASP A 490 -45.24 -15.65 -6.86
C ASP A 490 -44.73 -14.78 -8.02
N GLY A 491 -43.79 -15.27 -8.83
CA GLY A 491 -43.20 -14.48 -9.92
C GLY A 491 -42.18 -13.43 -9.45
N ASN A 492 -41.78 -13.46 -8.18
CA ASN A 492 -40.97 -12.40 -7.56
C ASN A 492 -39.47 -12.52 -7.84
N TRP A 493 -39.07 -13.50 -8.65
CA TRP A 493 -37.68 -13.78 -8.98
C TRP A 493 -37.41 -13.53 -10.45
N THR A 494 -36.26 -12.96 -10.77
CA THR A 494 -35.87 -12.59 -12.13
C THR A 494 -34.45 -13.03 -12.49
N ASN A 495 -34.11 -12.92 -13.77
CA ASN A 495 -32.73 -13.08 -14.23
C ASN A 495 -31.95 -11.76 -14.06
N TYR A 496 -30.62 -11.79 -14.21
CA TYR A 496 -29.72 -10.67 -13.86
C TYR A 496 -30.01 -9.31 -14.53
N ASN A 497 -30.79 -9.30 -15.62
CA ASN A 497 -31.18 -8.11 -16.37
C ASN A 497 -32.69 -7.80 -16.30
N GLY A 498 -33.46 -8.47 -15.45
CA GLY A 498 -34.87 -8.12 -15.23
C GLY A 498 -35.83 -8.46 -16.38
N THR A 499 -35.40 -9.23 -17.38
CA THR A 499 -36.22 -9.49 -18.59
C THR A 499 -37.11 -10.72 -18.47
N ARG A 500 -37.12 -11.38 -17.31
CA ARG A 500 -37.97 -12.56 -17.08
C ARG A 500 -38.25 -12.74 -15.61
N ASN A 501 -39.53 -12.72 -15.25
CA ASN A 501 -40.00 -13.07 -13.92
C ASN A 501 -40.48 -14.53 -13.85
N ALA A 502 -40.21 -15.17 -12.73
CA ALA A 502 -40.58 -16.56 -12.46
C ALA A 502 -40.67 -16.83 -10.95
N PRO A 503 -41.27 -17.97 -10.57
CA PRO A 503 -41.15 -18.50 -9.21
C PRO A 503 -39.70 -18.87 -8.87
N TRP A 504 -39.41 -19.03 -7.57
CA TRP A 504 -38.13 -19.52 -7.10
C TRP A 504 -37.80 -20.92 -7.66
N ASP A 505 -36.57 -21.11 -8.12
CA ASP A 505 -36.06 -22.40 -8.54
C ASP A 505 -35.42 -23.13 -7.34
N PRO A 506 -35.92 -24.31 -6.94
CA PRO A 506 -35.40 -25.05 -5.80
C PRO A 506 -33.89 -25.26 -5.83
N GLY A 507 -33.18 -24.89 -4.76
CA GLY A 507 -31.73 -25.03 -4.68
C GLY A 507 -30.96 -23.97 -5.47
N GLY A 508 -31.61 -22.86 -5.83
CA GLY A 508 -30.94 -21.66 -6.34
C GLY A 508 -30.08 -20.96 -5.29
N PHE A 509 -29.29 -20.00 -5.75
CA PHE A 509 -28.55 -19.03 -4.98
C PHE A 509 -29.24 -17.67 -5.12
N ALA A 510 -29.77 -17.15 -4.02
CA ALA A 510 -30.62 -15.97 -4.01
C ALA A 510 -29.79 -14.71 -4.01
N ILE A 511 -30.12 -13.74 -4.87
CA ILE A 511 -29.43 -12.44 -4.92
C ILE A 511 -30.45 -11.33 -4.66
N PHE A 512 -30.31 -10.68 -3.51
CA PHE A 512 -31.05 -9.50 -3.08
C PHE A 512 -30.22 -8.27 -3.40
N ASN A 513 -30.55 -7.58 -4.48
CA ASN A 513 -29.92 -6.32 -4.89
C ASN A 513 -31.00 -5.25 -5.10
N ALA A 514 -30.63 -4.08 -5.61
CA ALA A 514 -31.55 -2.95 -5.82
C ALA A 514 -32.21 -2.45 -4.50
N THR A 515 -33.51 -2.19 -4.48
CA THR A 515 -34.18 -1.57 -3.32
C THR A 515 -34.39 -2.60 -2.21
N ALA A 516 -33.90 -2.34 -0.99
CA ALA A 516 -34.10 -3.24 0.12
C ALA A 516 -35.57 -3.33 0.56
N GLY A 517 -35.97 -4.46 1.13
CA GLY A 517 -37.31 -4.68 1.66
C GLY A 517 -37.43 -5.90 2.55
N THR A 518 -38.65 -6.21 2.97
CA THR A 518 -38.98 -7.42 3.71
C THR A 518 -39.34 -8.56 2.75
N VAL A 519 -38.58 -9.64 2.82
CA VAL A 519 -38.77 -10.88 2.06
C VAL A 519 -39.39 -11.91 3.00
N THR A 520 -40.69 -12.17 2.86
CA THR A 520 -41.40 -13.16 3.68
C THR A 520 -41.35 -14.54 3.03
N VAL A 521 -40.50 -15.42 3.55
CA VAL A 521 -40.43 -16.84 3.20
C VAL A 521 -41.76 -17.51 3.57
N SER A 522 -42.34 -18.24 2.62
CA SER A 522 -43.52 -19.04 2.89
C SER A 522 -43.47 -20.37 2.14
N ASP A 523 -43.51 -21.45 2.90
CA ASP A 523 -43.58 -22.81 2.35
C ASP A 523 -44.98 -23.11 1.81
N THR A 524 -45.98 -22.32 2.19
CA THR A 524 -47.37 -22.50 1.76
C THR A 524 -47.74 -21.50 0.67
N ASN A 525 -48.02 -22.00 -0.54
CA ASN A 525 -48.46 -21.13 -1.62
C ASN A 525 -49.92 -20.62 -1.41
N LYS A 526 -50.36 -19.69 -2.26
CA LYS A 526 -51.73 -19.13 -2.24
C LYS A 526 -52.85 -20.19 -2.37
N ALA A 527 -52.54 -21.38 -2.89
CA ALA A 527 -53.47 -22.50 -3.04
C ALA A 527 -53.46 -23.46 -1.84
N GLY A 528 -52.62 -23.20 -0.81
CA GLY A 528 -52.49 -24.03 0.39
C GLY A 528 -51.57 -25.24 0.23
N ASN A 529 -50.77 -25.31 -0.85
CA ASN A 529 -49.79 -26.38 -1.04
C ASN A 529 -48.48 -26.03 -0.33
N VAL A 530 -47.95 -27.00 0.42
CA VAL A 530 -46.70 -26.86 1.18
C VAL A 530 -45.54 -27.42 0.38
N ALA A 531 -44.48 -26.64 0.17
CA ALA A 531 -43.14 -27.17 -0.03
C ALA A 531 -42.07 -26.14 0.33
N ASN A 532 -40.99 -26.68 0.86
CA ASN A 532 -39.84 -26.00 1.41
C ASN A 532 -39.15 -25.07 0.41
N VAL A 533 -38.85 -23.85 0.84
CA VAL A 533 -37.93 -22.96 0.13
C VAL A 533 -36.50 -23.45 0.33
N THR A 534 -35.92 -24.10 -0.68
CA THR A 534 -34.57 -24.66 -0.62
C THR A 534 -33.53 -23.74 -1.27
N ILE A 535 -32.35 -23.61 -0.67
CA ILE A 535 -31.28 -22.69 -1.08
C ILE A 535 -29.89 -23.37 -1.12
N LYS A 536 -29.01 -22.86 -1.97
CA LYS A 536 -27.54 -23.07 -1.87
C LYS A 536 -26.85 -21.97 -1.06
N GLY A 537 -27.42 -20.77 -1.05
CA GLY A 537 -26.84 -19.59 -0.40
C GLY A 537 -27.58 -18.31 -0.80
N MET A 538 -27.09 -17.19 -0.29
CA MET A 538 -27.67 -15.87 -0.52
C MET A 538 -26.59 -14.80 -0.71
N GLN A 539 -26.93 -13.72 -1.41
CA GLN A 539 -26.17 -12.48 -1.41
C GLN A 539 -27.09 -11.27 -1.23
N PHE A 540 -26.65 -10.34 -0.39
CA PHE A 540 -27.25 -9.01 -0.22
C PHE A 540 -26.27 -7.95 -0.72
N ALA A 541 -26.64 -7.23 -1.78
CA ALA A 541 -25.77 -6.29 -2.49
C ALA A 541 -26.49 -4.99 -2.88
N ASN A 542 -27.46 -4.57 -2.07
CA ASN A 542 -28.15 -3.29 -2.26
C ASN A 542 -27.28 -2.11 -1.79
N SER A 543 -27.20 -1.08 -2.61
CA SER A 543 -26.46 0.16 -2.30
C SER A 543 -27.37 1.33 -1.91
N ASP A 544 -28.65 1.05 -1.61
CA ASP A 544 -29.65 2.06 -1.25
C ASP A 544 -29.56 2.53 0.21
N GLY A 545 -28.64 1.96 1.00
CA GLY A 545 -28.43 2.28 2.41
C GLY A 545 -29.47 1.71 3.36
N ASN A 546 -30.40 0.87 2.87
CA ASN A 546 -31.42 0.22 3.67
C ASN A 546 -31.04 -1.24 3.97
N MET A 547 -31.78 -1.88 4.87
CA MET A 547 -31.56 -3.27 5.26
C MET A 547 -32.60 -4.19 4.63
N TYR A 548 -32.14 -5.28 4.02
CA TYR A 548 -33.01 -6.40 3.68
C TYR A 548 -33.33 -7.20 4.93
N VAL A 549 -34.59 -7.62 5.08
CA VAL A 549 -35.03 -8.51 6.16
C VAL A 549 -35.63 -9.76 5.54
N VAL A 550 -35.05 -10.93 5.79
CA VAL A 550 -35.63 -12.22 5.39
C VAL A 550 -36.30 -12.84 6.61
N THR A 551 -37.62 -13.00 6.55
CA THR A 551 -38.46 -13.43 7.68
C THR A 551 -39.48 -14.48 7.25
N GLY A 552 -40.23 -15.07 8.19
CA GLY A 552 -41.31 -16.02 7.89
C GLY A 552 -40.94 -17.47 8.20
N ASP A 553 -41.30 -18.39 7.31
CA ASP A 553 -40.98 -19.81 7.43
C ASP A 553 -39.45 -20.05 7.24
N ASP A 554 -38.98 -21.26 7.58
CA ASP A 554 -37.57 -21.68 7.45
C ASP A 554 -37.08 -21.65 5.99
N VAL A 555 -35.78 -21.39 5.80
CA VAL A 555 -35.08 -21.67 4.53
C VAL A 555 -34.26 -22.95 4.66
N TYR A 556 -34.33 -23.82 3.65
CA TYR A 556 -33.75 -25.16 3.72
C TYR A 556 -32.45 -25.27 2.94
N ALA A 557 -31.34 -25.59 3.62
CA ALA A 557 -30.05 -25.79 2.97
C ALA A 557 -30.06 -27.03 2.05
N THR A 558 -29.36 -26.94 0.92
CA THR A 558 -29.20 -28.07 -0.03
C THR A 558 -27.77 -28.59 -0.11
N THR A 559 -26.83 -27.91 0.54
CA THR A 559 -25.39 -28.16 0.50
C THR A 559 -24.83 -28.20 1.91
N ASN A 560 -23.69 -28.87 2.08
CA ASN A 560 -22.92 -28.91 3.33
C ASN A 560 -22.32 -27.56 3.74
N THR A 561 -22.37 -26.57 2.85
CA THR A 561 -22.00 -25.18 3.14
C THR A 561 -23.08 -24.28 2.57
N THR A 562 -23.60 -23.39 3.40
CA THR A 562 -24.52 -22.32 3.02
C THR A 562 -23.77 -20.99 3.12
N THR A 563 -23.47 -20.37 1.98
CA THR A 563 -22.78 -19.09 1.95
C THR A 563 -23.78 -17.94 1.93
N ILE A 564 -23.63 -17.01 2.87
CA ILE A 564 -24.34 -15.74 2.89
C ILE A 564 -23.33 -14.61 2.72
N ARG A 565 -23.49 -13.87 1.62
CA ARG A 565 -22.69 -12.69 1.30
C ARG A 565 -23.44 -11.44 1.67
N VAL A 566 -22.82 -10.52 2.40
CA VAL A 566 -23.38 -9.18 2.63
C VAL A 566 -22.38 -8.16 2.17
N GLY A 567 -22.66 -7.57 1.03
CA GLY A 567 -21.73 -6.74 0.28
C GLY A 567 -21.83 -7.02 -1.22
N ASP A 568 -21.29 -6.08 -1.99
CA ASP A 568 -21.10 -6.20 -3.42
C ASP A 568 -19.65 -6.61 -3.78
N GLY A 569 -18.81 -6.89 -2.79
CA GLY A 569 -17.39 -7.19 -2.96
C GLY A 569 -16.48 -5.95 -3.02
N THR A 570 -17.01 -4.75 -2.75
CA THR A 570 -16.26 -3.50 -2.58
C THR A 570 -16.08 -3.14 -1.09
N ASN A 571 -15.24 -2.13 -0.80
CA ASN A 571 -15.10 -1.61 0.55
C ASN A 571 -16.33 -0.79 0.98
N GLU A 572 -16.96 -0.09 0.04
CA GLU A 572 -18.20 0.67 0.21
C GLU A 572 -19.36 -0.26 0.64
N GLY A 573 -19.32 -1.51 0.17
CA GLY A 573 -20.21 -2.59 0.58
C GLY A 573 -20.20 -2.90 2.08
N SER A 574 -19.24 -2.37 2.86
CA SER A 574 -19.22 -2.47 4.33
C SER A 574 -20.43 -1.85 5.02
N THR A 575 -21.11 -0.91 4.35
CA THR A 575 -22.33 -0.27 4.86
C THR A 575 -23.59 -1.11 4.67
N ILE A 576 -23.51 -2.17 3.87
CA ILE A 576 -24.66 -3.04 3.57
C ILE A 576 -24.94 -3.92 4.78
N THR A 577 -26.21 -3.95 5.18
CA THR A 577 -26.70 -4.75 6.29
C THR A 577 -27.85 -5.65 5.82
N ALA A 578 -27.87 -6.90 6.27
CA ALA A 578 -28.97 -7.81 6.03
C ALA A 578 -29.35 -8.52 7.33
N ASP A 579 -30.65 -8.64 7.58
CA ASP A 579 -31.21 -9.31 8.74
C ASP A 579 -31.80 -10.67 8.33
N LEU A 580 -31.28 -11.72 8.95
CA LEU A 580 -31.83 -13.07 8.85
C LEU A 580 -32.73 -13.32 10.07
N ASP A 581 -34.00 -12.96 9.91
CA ASP A 581 -35.11 -13.22 10.84
C ASP A 581 -35.86 -14.53 10.46
N THR A 582 -35.11 -15.53 10.02
CA THR A 582 -35.58 -16.88 9.71
C THR A 582 -34.50 -17.90 10.08
N VAL A 583 -34.84 -19.19 10.08
CA VAL A 583 -33.94 -20.29 10.43
C VAL A 583 -33.36 -20.92 9.16
N ILE A 584 -32.04 -21.13 9.15
CA ILE A 584 -31.40 -22.06 8.20
C ILE A 584 -31.60 -23.48 8.70
N ASN A 585 -32.48 -24.21 8.02
CA ASN A 585 -32.81 -25.58 8.33
C ASN A 585 -31.96 -26.54 7.48
N ASP A 586 -31.13 -27.36 8.12
CA ASP A 586 -30.21 -28.28 7.45
C ASP A 586 -30.67 -29.74 7.50
N SER A 587 -31.93 -30.00 7.85
CA SER A 587 -32.49 -31.35 7.96
C SER A 587 -32.44 -32.17 6.67
N GLN A 588 -32.25 -31.51 5.52
CA GLN A 588 -32.11 -32.14 4.19
C GLN A 588 -30.65 -32.49 3.84
N VAL A 589 -29.68 -32.06 4.65
CA VAL A 589 -28.25 -32.21 4.39
C VAL A 589 -27.65 -33.22 5.38
N SER A 590 -27.16 -34.35 4.86
CA SER A 590 -26.50 -35.36 5.68
C SER A 590 -25.25 -34.77 6.35
N GLY A 591 -25.23 -34.72 7.69
CA GLY A 591 -24.14 -34.13 8.47
C GLY A 591 -24.30 -32.64 8.77
N GLY A 592 -25.39 -32.02 8.31
CA GLY A 592 -25.70 -30.60 8.50
C GLY A 592 -25.00 -29.68 7.51
N THR A 593 -25.22 -28.37 7.67
CA THR A 593 -24.58 -27.31 6.87
C THR A 593 -23.73 -26.40 7.74
N SER A 594 -22.58 -25.96 7.23
CA SER A 594 -21.80 -24.86 7.79
C SER A 594 -22.29 -23.52 7.23
N LEU A 595 -22.33 -22.48 8.05
CA LEU A 595 -22.59 -21.10 7.62
C LEU A 595 -21.29 -20.41 7.25
N VAL A 596 -21.20 -19.84 6.05
CA VAL A 596 -20.10 -18.95 5.66
C VAL A 596 -20.63 -17.55 5.45
N LYS A 597 -20.24 -16.61 6.31
CA LYS A 597 -20.43 -15.17 6.13
C LYS A 597 -19.20 -14.57 5.44
N SER A 598 -19.40 -13.96 4.27
CA SER A 598 -18.35 -13.24 3.54
C SER A 598 -18.77 -11.83 3.12
N ASP A 599 -17.87 -11.13 2.42
CA ASP A 599 -17.93 -9.71 2.04
C ASP A 599 -17.94 -8.74 3.24
N ALA A 600 -17.70 -7.46 2.95
CA ALA A 600 -17.41 -6.44 3.96
C ALA A 600 -18.60 -6.02 4.85
N GLY A 601 -19.84 -6.28 4.43
CA GLY A 601 -21.05 -5.85 5.12
C GLY A 601 -21.41 -6.68 6.36
N THR A 602 -22.55 -6.38 6.96
CA THR A 602 -23.01 -6.97 8.23
C THR A 602 -24.20 -7.91 8.04
N LEU A 603 -24.05 -9.17 8.46
CA LEU A 603 -25.17 -10.10 8.60
C LEU A 603 -25.66 -10.06 10.06
N LEU A 604 -26.89 -9.64 10.27
CA LEU A 604 -27.61 -9.79 11.53
C LEU A 604 -28.30 -11.15 11.55
N ILE A 605 -28.15 -11.86 12.67
CA ILE A 605 -28.93 -13.04 13.00
C ILE A 605 -29.88 -12.64 14.12
N THR A 606 -31.16 -12.48 13.82
CA THR A 606 -32.19 -12.11 14.81
C THR A 606 -33.11 -13.28 15.17
N LYS A 607 -33.04 -14.38 14.42
CA LYS A 607 -33.67 -15.66 14.75
C LYS A 607 -32.65 -16.69 15.22
N ASP A 608 -33.01 -17.49 16.22
CA ASP A 608 -32.19 -18.61 16.69
C ASP A 608 -31.98 -19.65 15.57
N GLN A 609 -30.73 -19.92 15.24
CA GLN A 609 -30.34 -20.83 14.18
C GLN A 609 -30.21 -22.27 14.68
N THR A 610 -30.49 -23.24 13.80
CA THR A 610 -30.48 -24.68 14.14
C THR A 610 -29.45 -25.50 13.37
N TYR A 611 -28.67 -24.89 12.46
CA TYR A 611 -27.64 -25.61 11.70
C TYR A 611 -26.52 -26.11 12.63
N VAL A 612 -25.93 -27.27 12.32
CA VAL A 612 -24.96 -27.92 13.20
C VAL A 612 -23.49 -27.78 12.77
N GLY A 613 -23.23 -27.33 11.54
CA GLY A 613 -21.88 -27.12 11.04
C GLY A 613 -21.18 -25.92 11.66
N ASP A 614 -19.94 -25.70 11.24
CA ASP A 614 -19.14 -24.55 11.68
C ASP A 614 -19.71 -23.23 11.14
N THR A 615 -19.43 -22.15 11.86
CA THR A 615 -19.69 -20.79 11.40
C THR A 615 -18.36 -20.15 11.00
N THR A 616 -18.19 -19.78 9.74
CA THR A 616 -17.01 -19.09 9.23
C THR A 616 -17.35 -17.65 8.86
N ILE A 617 -16.64 -16.69 9.43
CA ILE A 617 -16.70 -15.27 9.09
C ILE A 617 -15.41 -14.96 8.32
N SER A 618 -15.46 -15.07 6.99
CA SER A 618 -14.31 -14.79 6.13
C SER A 618 -14.15 -13.30 5.79
N GLY A 619 -15.16 -12.47 6.10
CA GLY A 619 -15.11 -11.03 5.94
C GLY A 619 -16.34 -10.31 6.52
N GLY A 620 -16.18 -9.01 6.76
CA GLY A 620 -17.22 -8.14 7.32
C GLY A 620 -17.63 -8.54 8.73
N THR A 621 -18.89 -8.31 9.07
CA THR A 621 -19.43 -8.54 10.43
C THR A 621 -20.51 -9.62 10.42
N LEU A 622 -20.43 -10.55 11.38
CA LEU A 622 -21.55 -11.36 11.82
C LEU A 622 -22.00 -10.84 13.18
N GLN A 623 -23.24 -10.37 13.28
CA GLN A 623 -23.83 -9.91 14.52
C GLN A 623 -24.91 -10.89 14.98
N LEU A 624 -24.78 -11.34 16.23
CA LEU A 624 -25.73 -12.21 16.92
C LEU A 624 -26.64 -11.35 17.81
N GLY A 625 -27.92 -11.31 17.47
CA GLY A 625 -28.92 -10.48 18.14
C GLY A 625 -28.92 -9.01 17.71
N ASN A 626 -29.94 -8.28 18.15
CA ASN A 626 -30.17 -6.85 17.89
C ASN A 626 -30.57 -6.07 19.17
N GLY A 627 -30.07 -6.53 20.32
CA GLY A 627 -30.47 -6.11 21.65
C GLY A 627 -31.65 -6.90 22.23
N GLY A 628 -32.19 -7.87 21.48
CA GLY A 628 -33.22 -8.80 21.92
C GLY A 628 -32.68 -9.99 22.73
N THR A 629 -33.41 -11.12 22.67
CA THR A 629 -33.04 -12.41 23.32
C THR A 629 -32.92 -13.58 22.34
N GLU A 630 -33.27 -13.36 21.08
CA GLU A 630 -33.10 -14.30 19.97
C GLU A 630 -31.89 -13.87 19.12
N GLY A 631 -31.41 -14.76 18.25
CA GLY A 631 -30.25 -14.52 17.40
C GLY A 631 -29.06 -15.45 17.70
N ARG A 632 -29.34 -16.63 18.27
CA ARG A 632 -28.33 -17.57 18.75
C ARG A 632 -27.85 -18.52 17.66
N ILE A 633 -26.64 -19.05 17.82
CA ILE A 633 -26.04 -20.10 16.96
C ILE A 633 -25.58 -21.31 17.80
N ASP A 634 -26.33 -21.62 18.85
CA ASP A 634 -25.96 -22.60 19.89
C ASP A 634 -25.60 -23.99 19.34
N SER A 635 -26.20 -24.39 18.21
CA SER A 635 -25.97 -25.68 17.55
C SER A 635 -24.70 -25.74 16.71
N SER A 636 -24.06 -24.60 16.39
CA SER A 636 -22.83 -24.57 15.60
C SER A 636 -21.65 -25.19 16.37
N ALA A 637 -20.79 -25.92 15.65
CA ALA A 637 -19.67 -26.65 16.25
C ALA A 637 -18.47 -25.75 16.63
N ALA A 638 -18.07 -24.85 15.74
CA ALA A 638 -16.98 -23.87 15.97
C ALA A 638 -17.26 -22.53 15.26
N ILE A 639 -16.52 -21.49 15.65
CA ILE A 639 -16.54 -20.18 14.98
C ILE A 639 -15.14 -19.84 14.47
N HIS A 640 -14.98 -19.81 13.15
CA HIS A 640 -13.77 -19.36 12.47
C HIS A 640 -13.94 -17.89 12.09
N ASN A 641 -13.29 -16.98 12.81
CA ASN A 641 -13.52 -15.53 12.70
C ASN A 641 -12.30 -14.81 12.13
N ASP A 642 -12.33 -14.49 10.83
CA ASP A 642 -11.35 -13.62 10.16
C ASP A 642 -11.90 -12.19 9.92
N GLY A 643 -13.15 -11.91 10.30
CA GLY A 643 -13.80 -10.60 10.22
C GLY A 643 -14.10 -10.00 11.60
N ALA A 644 -15.37 -9.74 11.88
CA ALA A 644 -15.85 -9.30 13.18
C ALA A 644 -17.03 -10.16 13.65
N LEU A 645 -16.96 -10.63 14.89
CA LEU A 645 -18.08 -11.24 15.60
C LEU A 645 -18.62 -10.24 16.63
N VAL A 646 -19.90 -9.87 16.52
CA VAL A 646 -20.58 -8.94 17.43
C VAL A 646 -21.68 -9.69 18.18
N ILE A 647 -21.75 -9.52 19.49
CA ILE A 647 -22.80 -10.09 20.34
C ILE A 647 -23.64 -8.94 20.93
N ASP A 648 -24.88 -8.84 20.47
CA ASP A 648 -25.84 -7.81 20.87
C ASP A 648 -27.10 -8.45 21.46
N HIS A 649 -26.95 -9.00 22.67
CA HIS A 649 -28.03 -9.61 23.44
C HIS A 649 -28.30 -8.85 24.74
N SER A 650 -29.58 -8.78 25.13
CA SER A 650 -30.00 -8.22 26.43
C SER A 650 -29.96 -9.24 27.58
N ASP A 651 -29.97 -10.52 27.26
CA ASP A 651 -29.96 -11.63 28.20
C ASP A 651 -28.58 -12.32 28.30
N ALA A 652 -28.51 -13.43 29.03
CA ALA A 652 -27.29 -14.21 29.15
C ALA A 652 -27.11 -15.15 27.94
N VAL A 653 -25.95 -15.07 27.30
CA VAL A 653 -25.55 -15.95 26.19
C VAL A 653 -24.27 -16.69 26.59
N THR A 654 -24.24 -18.00 26.37
CA THR A 654 -23.01 -18.79 26.53
C THR A 654 -22.56 -19.26 25.17
N LEU A 655 -21.41 -18.80 24.70
CA LEU A 655 -20.77 -19.33 23.51
C LEU A 655 -19.93 -20.54 23.91
N THR A 656 -20.42 -21.72 23.56
CA THR A 656 -19.73 -23.01 23.78
C THR A 656 -18.86 -23.43 22.61
N GLN A 657 -18.75 -22.59 21.58
CA GLN A 657 -17.91 -22.80 20.41
C GLN A 657 -16.45 -22.42 20.72
N GLN A 658 -15.48 -23.07 20.06
CA GLN A 658 -14.12 -22.53 19.98
C GLN A 658 -14.14 -21.39 18.95
N ILE A 659 -13.52 -20.26 19.30
CA ILE A 659 -13.37 -19.09 18.42
C ILE A 659 -11.89 -18.96 18.02
N ASP A 660 -11.60 -18.99 16.72
CA ASP A 660 -10.27 -18.79 16.15
C ASP A 660 -10.28 -17.76 15.00
N GLY A 661 -9.14 -17.57 14.33
CA GLY A 661 -9.00 -16.65 13.18
C GLY A 661 -8.34 -15.31 13.50
N LEU A 662 -8.23 -14.42 12.50
CA LEU A 662 -7.58 -13.12 12.63
C LEU A 662 -8.51 -11.99 13.09
N GLY A 663 -9.80 -12.26 13.15
CA GLY A 663 -10.87 -11.31 13.40
C GLY A 663 -11.04 -10.88 14.85
N SER A 664 -11.93 -9.91 15.05
CA SER A 664 -12.23 -9.29 16.34
C SER A 664 -13.51 -9.82 16.97
N LEU A 665 -13.61 -9.75 18.30
CA LEU A 665 -14.82 -10.03 19.06
C LEU A 665 -15.33 -8.75 19.73
N THR A 666 -16.63 -8.46 19.64
CA THR A 666 -17.26 -7.32 20.32
C THR A 666 -18.46 -7.74 21.16
N GLN A 667 -18.42 -7.44 22.45
CA GLN A 667 -19.61 -7.41 23.30
C GLN A 667 -20.28 -6.04 23.18
N GLN A 668 -21.52 -6.02 22.70
CA GLN A 668 -22.30 -4.80 22.46
C GLN A 668 -23.61 -4.75 23.22
N GLY A 669 -24.24 -5.88 23.48
CA GLY A 669 -25.52 -5.92 24.18
C GLY A 669 -25.38 -5.69 25.69
N ALA A 670 -26.47 -5.24 26.33
CA ALA A 670 -26.52 -4.99 27.78
C ALA A 670 -26.45 -6.27 28.64
N GLY A 671 -26.59 -7.44 28.04
CA GLY A 671 -26.58 -8.75 28.69
C GLY A 671 -25.18 -9.25 29.08
N THR A 672 -25.11 -10.54 29.39
CA THR A 672 -23.85 -11.20 29.76
C THR A 672 -23.48 -12.27 28.73
N THR A 673 -22.34 -12.10 28.07
CA THR A 673 -21.76 -13.14 27.22
C THR A 673 -20.72 -13.92 28.00
N VAL A 674 -20.83 -15.24 28.00
CA VAL A 674 -19.88 -16.17 28.61
C VAL A 674 -19.13 -16.93 27.51
N LEU A 675 -17.81 -16.81 27.46
CA LEU A 675 -16.95 -17.60 26.59
C LEU A 675 -16.53 -18.88 27.33
N GLY A 676 -17.06 -20.02 26.87
CA GLY A 676 -16.89 -21.31 27.57
C GLY A 676 -15.59 -22.05 27.30
N ASN A 677 -14.89 -21.72 26.20
CA ASN A 677 -13.70 -22.45 25.74
C ASN A 677 -12.43 -21.61 25.76
N THR A 678 -11.32 -22.29 25.47
CA THR A 678 -10.07 -21.65 25.05
C THR A 678 -10.21 -21.17 23.62
N ASN A 679 -9.88 -19.90 23.37
CA ASN A 679 -10.02 -19.26 22.07
C ASN A 679 -8.66 -18.74 21.58
N THR A 680 -8.48 -18.66 20.26
CA THR A 680 -7.20 -18.32 19.62
C THR A 680 -7.29 -17.18 18.61
N TYR A 681 -8.39 -16.44 18.57
CA TYR A 681 -8.54 -15.30 17.65
C TYR A 681 -7.54 -14.17 17.96
N ALA A 682 -7.11 -13.43 16.93
CA ALA A 682 -6.00 -12.46 17.06
C ALA A 682 -6.42 -10.98 16.97
N GLY A 683 -7.60 -10.65 16.45
CA GLY A 683 -8.01 -9.27 16.16
C GLY A 683 -8.39 -8.41 17.37
N GLY A 684 -8.37 -8.98 18.58
CA GLY A 684 -8.69 -8.28 19.83
C GLY A 684 -10.14 -8.40 20.25
N THR A 685 -10.43 -7.86 21.43
CA THR A 685 -11.73 -7.94 22.10
C THR A 685 -12.19 -6.54 22.52
N ASN A 686 -13.37 -6.12 22.09
CA ASN A 686 -14.01 -4.88 22.52
C ASN A 686 -15.21 -5.18 23.41
N ILE A 687 -15.32 -4.51 24.55
CA ILE A 687 -16.49 -4.60 25.43
C ILE A 687 -17.08 -3.20 25.51
N THR A 688 -18.13 -2.96 24.72
CA THR A 688 -18.73 -1.63 24.56
C THR A 688 -19.92 -1.40 25.49
N ASP A 689 -20.62 -2.46 25.90
CA ASP A 689 -21.65 -2.46 26.93
C ASP A 689 -21.72 -3.84 27.61
N GLY A 690 -22.58 -3.99 28.63
CA GLY A 690 -22.89 -5.28 29.25
C GLY A 690 -21.69 -5.94 29.94
N THR A 691 -21.73 -7.27 30.00
CA THR A 691 -20.69 -8.09 30.64
C THR A 691 -20.11 -9.12 29.68
N LEU A 692 -18.79 -9.16 29.54
CA LEU A 692 -18.08 -10.26 28.91
C LEU A 692 -17.32 -11.07 29.98
N GLN A 693 -17.59 -12.37 30.03
CA GLN A 693 -17.09 -13.28 31.05
C GLN A 693 -16.34 -14.46 30.45
N GLY A 694 -15.22 -14.85 31.05
CA GLY A 694 -14.43 -16.02 30.64
C GLY A 694 -13.32 -16.34 31.64
N SER A 695 -12.36 -17.16 31.22
CA SER A 695 -11.08 -17.38 31.92
C SER A 695 -9.94 -16.73 31.15
N THR A 696 -8.72 -16.73 31.70
CA THR A 696 -7.54 -16.19 30.98
C THR A 696 -7.27 -16.87 29.64
N SER A 697 -7.78 -18.08 29.38
CA SER A 697 -7.62 -18.74 28.07
C SER A 697 -8.74 -18.41 27.07
N SER A 698 -9.76 -17.64 27.49
CA SER A 698 -10.95 -17.39 26.69
C SER A 698 -10.81 -16.21 25.71
N PHE A 699 -9.76 -15.40 25.78
CA PHE A 699 -9.72 -14.07 25.15
C PHE A 699 -8.74 -13.89 23.98
N GLY A 700 -8.36 -14.98 23.29
CA GLY A 700 -7.47 -14.88 22.13
C GLY A 700 -6.14 -14.20 22.48
N SER A 701 -5.48 -13.59 21.50
CA SER A 701 -4.16 -12.94 21.68
C SER A 701 -4.14 -11.42 21.51
N GLY A 702 -5.20 -10.82 20.95
CA GLY A 702 -5.28 -9.37 20.74
C GLY A 702 -5.61 -8.58 22.01
N ALA A 703 -5.50 -7.25 21.96
CA ALA A 703 -5.80 -6.37 23.10
C ALA A 703 -7.28 -6.41 23.51
N ILE A 704 -7.55 -6.12 24.78
CA ILE A 704 -8.89 -5.97 25.36
C ILE A 704 -9.15 -4.48 25.60
N VAL A 705 -10.15 -3.93 24.92
CA VAL A 705 -10.65 -2.56 25.16
C VAL A 705 -11.97 -2.67 25.91
N ASN A 706 -11.98 -2.28 27.18
CA ASN A 706 -13.11 -2.48 28.09
C ASN A 706 -13.77 -1.15 28.48
N GLU A 707 -14.99 -0.92 27.98
CA GLU A 707 -15.89 0.16 28.40
C GLU A 707 -17.11 -0.36 29.20
N GLY A 708 -17.39 -1.67 29.14
CA GLY A 708 -18.45 -2.35 29.90
C GLY A 708 -17.94 -3.03 31.18
N THR A 709 -18.27 -4.31 31.37
CA THR A 709 -17.76 -5.14 32.48
C THR A 709 -17.01 -6.36 31.95
N PHE A 710 -15.75 -6.50 32.33
CA PHE A 710 -14.88 -7.63 32.02
C PHE A 710 -14.73 -8.54 33.25
N VAL A 711 -15.10 -9.82 33.14
CA VAL A 711 -15.08 -10.78 34.25
C VAL A 711 -14.18 -11.96 33.95
N LEU A 712 -13.18 -12.19 34.80
CA LEU A 712 -12.38 -13.41 34.81
C LEU A 712 -12.85 -14.36 35.92
N ASN A 713 -13.52 -15.44 35.55
CA ASN A 713 -13.83 -16.56 36.44
C ASN A 713 -12.72 -17.60 36.35
N GLN A 714 -11.75 -17.53 37.28
CA GLN A 714 -10.52 -18.31 37.18
C GLN A 714 -10.43 -19.44 38.21
N ASP A 715 -10.51 -20.69 37.75
CA ASP A 715 -10.39 -21.89 38.59
C ASP A 715 -9.02 -22.58 38.54
N GLN A 716 -8.16 -22.20 37.57
CA GLN A 716 -6.77 -22.67 37.45
C GLN A 716 -5.84 -21.47 37.31
N ASN A 717 -4.61 -21.55 37.83
CA ASN A 717 -3.69 -20.41 37.73
C ASN A 717 -3.42 -20.06 36.25
N GLY A 718 -3.44 -18.78 35.91
CA GLY A 718 -3.23 -18.30 34.55
C GLY A 718 -2.64 -16.89 34.51
N SER A 719 -2.22 -16.47 33.32
CA SER A 719 -1.78 -15.10 33.02
C SER A 719 -2.77 -14.48 32.04
N LEU A 720 -3.18 -13.25 32.29
CA LEU A 720 -3.87 -12.45 31.28
C LEU A 720 -2.78 -11.79 30.43
N ASP A 721 -2.52 -12.37 29.27
CA ASP A 721 -1.46 -11.90 28.38
C ASP A 721 -1.94 -10.82 27.40
N ASN A 722 -3.24 -10.56 27.35
CA ASN A 722 -3.84 -9.51 26.53
C ASN A 722 -3.61 -8.13 27.16
N PRO A 723 -3.07 -7.13 26.43
CA PRO A 723 -3.04 -5.74 26.89
C PRO A 723 -4.44 -5.23 27.20
N LEU A 724 -4.62 -4.56 28.34
CA LEU A 724 -5.90 -4.07 28.83
C LEU A 724 -5.97 -2.53 28.81
N SER A 725 -7.08 -1.99 28.29
CA SER A 725 -7.35 -0.55 28.24
C SER A 725 -8.84 -0.23 28.43
N GLY A 726 -9.16 1.05 28.62
CA GLY A 726 -10.55 1.54 28.72
C GLY A 726 -10.99 1.87 30.15
N LYS A 727 -12.28 2.23 30.31
CA LYS A 727 -12.85 2.76 31.57
C LYS A 727 -13.86 1.84 32.27
N GLY A 728 -14.14 0.69 31.68
CA GLY A 728 -15.08 -0.30 32.18
C GLY A 728 -14.64 -0.95 33.50
N ASN A 729 -15.48 -1.80 34.08
CA ASN A 729 -15.14 -2.53 35.30
C ASN A 729 -14.35 -3.80 34.94
N PHE A 730 -13.29 -4.10 35.70
CA PHE A 730 -12.61 -5.38 35.64
C PHE A 730 -12.85 -6.15 36.94
N ILE A 731 -13.37 -7.38 36.85
CA ILE A 731 -13.67 -8.24 37.98
C ILE A 731 -12.86 -9.54 37.89
N LYS A 732 -11.98 -9.76 38.86
CA LYS A 732 -11.31 -11.04 39.07
C LYS A 732 -12.10 -11.88 40.07
N ASN A 733 -12.59 -13.02 39.63
CA ASN A 733 -13.30 -14.02 40.40
C ASN A 733 -12.65 -15.41 40.26
N GLY A 734 -13.18 -16.43 40.95
CA GLY A 734 -12.60 -17.77 41.02
C GLY A 734 -11.38 -17.82 41.93
N ASN A 735 -11.11 -19.00 42.51
CA ASN A 735 -10.14 -19.15 43.60
C ASN A 735 -8.68 -19.14 43.15
N ALA A 736 -8.40 -19.29 41.86
CA ALA A 736 -7.05 -19.36 41.35
C ALA A 736 -6.40 -17.98 41.13
N LEU A 737 -5.10 -17.99 40.85
CA LEU A 737 -4.31 -16.81 40.55
C LEU A 737 -4.50 -16.36 39.10
N VAL A 738 -4.63 -15.05 38.90
CA VAL A 738 -4.44 -14.38 37.60
C VAL A 738 -3.24 -13.45 37.68
N ALA A 739 -2.26 -13.65 36.80
CA ALA A 739 -1.11 -12.77 36.65
C ALA A 739 -1.38 -11.70 35.59
N ILE A 740 -0.94 -10.47 35.86
CA ILE A 740 -0.84 -9.37 34.90
C ILE A 740 0.62 -8.93 34.87
N ASN A 741 1.29 -9.24 33.77
CA ASN A 741 2.72 -8.98 33.58
C ASN A 741 3.00 -7.78 32.67
N HIS A 742 1.99 -7.31 31.93
CA HIS A 742 2.09 -6.19 30.99
C HIS A 742 1.86 -4.83 31.65
N ASP A 743 2.30 -3.77 30.98
CA ASP A 743 1.93 -2.40 31.34
C ASP A 743 0.56 -2.07 30.78
N ASP A 744 -0.47 -2.21 31.62
CA ASP A 744 -1.87 -1.89 31.33
C ASP A 744 -2.26 -0.55 31.98
N SER A 745 -1.33 0.40 32.05
CA SER A 745 -1.58 1.77 32.55
C SER A 745 -2.67 2.50 31.77
N GLN A 746 -3.02 2.06 30.57
CA GLN A 746 -4.14 2.61 29.78
C GLN A 746 -5.52 2.20 30.31
N PHE A 747 -5.60 1.26 31.25
CA PHE A 747 -6.85 0.90 31.92
C PHE A 747 -7.10 1.84 33.11
N GLU A 748 -8.14 2.67 32.99
CA GLU A 748 -8.57 3.65 34.00
C GLU A 748 -9.75 3.12 34.84
N GLY A 749 -10.34 2.01 34.40
CA GLY A 749 -11.49 1.37 35.01
C GLY A 749 -11.24 0.81 36.41
N LYS A 750 -12.31 0.54 37.17
CA LYS A 750 -12.20 -0.05 38.50
C LYS A 750 -11.88 -1.55 38.40
N THR A 751 -10.86 -1.99 39.12
CA THR A 751 -10.54 -3.42 39.30
C THR A 751 -11.06 -3.93 40.64
N THR A 752 -11.89 -4.98 40.63
CA THR A 752 -12.38 -5.66 41.83
C THR A 752 -11.83 -7.08 41.89
N VAL A 753 -11.09 -7.40 42.94
CA VAL A 753 -10.66 -8.77 43.24
C VAL A 753 -11.68 -9.38 44.19
N SER A 754 -12.59 -10.16 43.62
CA SER A 754 -13.72 -10.78 44.33
C SER A 754 -13.38 -12.13 44.96
N ALA A 755 -12.42 -12.86 44.38
CA ALA A 755 -11.93 -14.14 44.90
C ALA A 755 -10.53 -14.49 44.35
N GLY A 756 -9.83 -15.38 45.05
CA GLY A 756 -8.50 -15.85 44.66
C GLY A 756 -7.44 -14.75 44.73
N THR A 757 -6.47 -14.80 43.82
CA THR A 757 -5.35 -13.85 43.79
C THR A 757 -5.28 -13.12 42.46
N LEU A 758 -5.17 -11.80 42.50
CA LEU A 758 -4.70 -10.99 41.37
C LEU A 758 -3.24 -10.62 41.62
N ASN A 759 -2.34 -11.10 40.77
CA ASN A 759 -0.90 -10.87 40.86
C ASN A 759 -0.46 -9.87 39.78
N VAL A 760 -0.11 -8.65 40.19
CA VAL A 760 0.29 -7.57 39.27
C VAL A 760 1.80 -7.42 39.31
N ASN A 761 2.50 -7.93 38.30
CA ASN A 761 3.93 -7.70 38.08
C ASN A 761 4.19 -6.56 37.08
N GLY A 762 3.22 -6.29 36.21
CA GLY A 762 3.24 -5.15 35.29
C GLY A 762 2.65 -3.88 35.91
N SER A 763 1.70 -3.23 35.23
CA SER A 763 1.12 -1.97 35.70
C SER A 763 -0.40 -1.92 35.50
N LEU A 764 -1.13 -1.52 36.54
CA LEU A 764 -2.52 -1.06 36.53
C LEU A 764 -2.60 0.31 37.24
N GLU A 765 -1.63 1.18 36.99
CA GLU A 765 -1.41 2.38 37.81
C GLU A 765 -2.57 3.38 37.84
N ASN A 766 -3.42 3.38 36.80
CA ASN A 766 -4.58 4.27 36.70
C ASN A 766 -5.89 3.59 37.15
N SER A 767 -5.85 2.29 37.49
CA SER A 767 -7.02 1.55 37.95
C SER A 767 -7.22 1.68 39.46
N GLN A 768 -8.45 1.97 39.89
CA GLN A 768 -8.81 1.85 41.31
C GLN A 768 -8.99 0.38 41.68
N ILE A 769 -8.20 -0.13 42.63
CA ILE A 769 -8.25 -1.52 43.08
C ILE A 769 -9.11 -1.67 44.34
N SER A 770 -10.00 -2.66 44.35
CA SER A 770 -10.79 -3.08 45.51
C SER A 770 -10.62 -4.57 45.76
N VAL A 771 -10.11 -4.95 46.93
CA VAL A 771 -9.91 -6.35 47.35
C VAL A 771 -10.92 -6.68 48.44
N VAL A 772 -11.77 -7.68 48.20
CA VAL A 772 -12.83 -8.08 49.15
C VAL A 772 -12.37 -9.19 50.11
N GLU A 773 -13.27 -9.64 50.98
CA GLU A 773 -13.01 -10.71 51.94
C GLU A 773 -12.50 -11.99 51.27
N GLY A 774 -11.39 -12.54 51.76
CA GLY A 774 -10.79 -13.78 51.25
C GLY A 774 -10.01 -13.65 49.94
N ALA A 775 -10.03 -12.48 49.30
CA ALA A 775 -9.26 -12.20 48.09
C ALA A 775 -7.87 -11.62 48.41
N THR A 776 -6.94 -11.79 47.47
CA THR A 776 -5.55 -11.30 47.60
C THR A 776 -5.15 -10.46 46.40
N LEU A 777 -4.59 -9.27 46.65
CA LEU A 777 -3.77 -8.54 45.68
C LEU A 777 -2.30 -8.80 45.97
N SER A 778 -1.53 -9.22 44.96
CA SER A 778 -0.09 -9.49 45.09
C SER A 778 0.72 -8.98 43.90
N GLY A 779 2.03 -9.21 43.93
CA GLY A 779 2.94 -8.93 42.82
C GLY A 779 4.01 -7.89 43.12
N LEU A 780 4.78 -7.55 42.07
CA LEU A 780 5.95 -6.66 42.11
C LEU A 780 5.77 -5.39 41.28
N GLY A 781 4.58 -5.19 40.73
CA GLY A 781 4.27 -4.16 39.75
C GLY A 781 3.78 -2.85 40.38
N THR A 782 2.98 -2.14 39.60
CA THR A 782 2.33 -0.89 40.02
C THR A 782 0.82 -1.00 39.90
N VAL A 783 0.07 -0.47 40.86
CA VAL A 783 -1.38 -0.36 40.84
C VAL A 783 -1.82 1.07 41.22
N GLY A 784 -3.04 1.45 40.88
CA GLY A 784 -3.62 2.73 41.30
C GLY A 784 -4.10 2.73 42.75
N ALA A 785 -4.97 3.68 43.09
CA ALA A 785 -5.51 3.80 44.45
C ALA A 785 -6.14 2.48 44.90
N THR A 786 -5.75 1.99 46.08
CA THR A 786 -6.05 0.61 46.51
C THR A 786 -6.83 0.59 47.82
N HIS A 787 -7.92 -0.17 47.82
CA HIS A 787 -8.76 -0.43 48.99
C HIS A 787 -8.76 -1.91 49.35
N ILE A 788 -8.36 -2.23 50.58
CA ILE A 788 -8.38 -3.60 51.12
C ILE A 788 -9.49 -3.66 52.18
N ALA A 789 -10.56 -4.39 51.86
CA ALA A 789 -11.70 -4.57 52.75
C ALA A 789 -11.38 -5.51 53.92
N GLN A 790 -12.29 -5.60 54.89
CA GLN A 790 -12.21 -6.60 55.97
C GLN A 790 -11.99 -8.00 55.39
N GLY A 791 -10.99 -8.73 55.91
CA GLY A 791 -10.63 -10.07 55.46
C GLY A 791 -9.91 -10.13 54.10
N GLY A 792 -9.70 -9.00 53.42
CA GLY A 792 -8.87 -8.91 52.22
C GLY A 792 -7.38 -8.89 52.56
N ILE A 793 -6.56 -9.36 51.63
CA ILE A 793 -5.11 -9.51 51.80
C ILE A 793 -4.36 -8.66 50.75
N LEU A 794 -3.41 -7.87 51.22
CA LEU A 794 -2.39 -7.22 50.40
C LEU A 794 -1.06 -7.96 50.60
N ALA A 795 -0.52 -8.56 49.56
CA ALA A 795 0.66 -9.41 49.62
C ALA A 795 1.72 -8.96 48.59
N PRO A 796 2.50 -7.89 48.86
CA PRO A 796 3.65 -7.55 48.02
C PRO A 796 4.56 -8.76 47.83
N GLY A 797 5.12 -8.91 46.63
CA GLY A 797 6.00 -10.04 46.29
C GLY A 797 5.33 -11.14 45.47
N ASN A 798 6.15 -12.12 45.08
CA ASN A 798 5.73 -13.36 44.44
C ASN A 798 6.14 -14.56 45.30
N ALA A 799 5.62 -15.76 45.01
CA ALA A 799 5.84 -16.95 45.82
C ALA A 799 7.31 -17.25 46.15
N ASP A 800 8.23 -16.92 45.23
CA ASP A 800 9.67 -17.22 45.35
C ASP A 800 10.58 -15.98 45.32
N THR A 801 10.03 -14.77 45.22
CA THR A 801 10.83 -13.54 45.13
C THR A 801 10.25 -12.44 46.00
N VAL A 802 11.10 -11.93 46.89
CA VAL A 802 10.77 -10.74 47.68
C VAL A 802 10.92 -9.48 46.84
N GLY A 803 10.06 -8.49 47.02
CA GLY A 803 10.18 -7.22 46.33
C GLY A 803 9.09 -6.20 46.67
N ALA A 804 8.86 -5.25 45.77
CA ALA A 804 8.01 -4.10 46.05
C ALA A 804 6.75 -4.09 45.18
N LEU A 805 5.57 -3.94 45.79
CA LEU A 805 4.35 -3.53 45.08
C LEU A 805 4.17 -2.02 45.25
N THR A 806 4.01 -1.30 44.13
CA THR A 806 3.84 0.16 44.15
C THR A 806 2.38 0.53 43.98
N ILE A 807 1.89 1.46 44.80
CA ILE A 807 0.53 2.02 44.77
C ILE A 807 0.68 3.51 44.43
N LYS A 808 0.19 3.93 43.27
CA LYS A 808 0.31 5.33 42.78
C LYS A 808 -0.69 6.30 43.41
N GLY A 809 -1.77 5.78 44.00
CA GLY A 809 -2.74 6.56 44.77
C GLY A 809 -2.61 6.33 46.28
N ASP A 810 -3.71 6.57 46.99
CA ASP A 810 -3.82 6.25 48.42
C ASP A 810 -4.01 4.74 48.63
N LEU A 811 -3.49 4.24 49.76
CA LEU A 811 -3.77 2.90 50.28
C LEU A 811 -4.76 3.02 51.45
N ASN A 812 -5.87 2.29 51.40
CA ASN A 812 -6.85 2.23 52.48
C ASN A 812 -7.02 0.79 52.96
N MET A 813 -6.54 0.48 54.17
CA MET A 813 -6.67 -0.83 54.80
C MET A 813 -7.72 -0.80 55.92
N GLN A 814 -8.81 -1.55 55.77
CA GLN A 814 -9.89 -1.62 56.76
C GLN A 814 -9.56 -2.53 57.95
N ALA A 815 -10.38 -2.46 58.99
CA ALA A 815 -10.26 -3.30 60.18
C ALA A 815 -10.38 -4.78 59.80
N GLY A 816 -9.43 -5.60 60.24
CA GLY A 816 -9.39 -7.03 59.91
C GLY A 816 -8.86 -7.36 58.50
N SER A 817 -8.36 -6.39 57.74
CA SER A 817 -7.54 -6.66 56.55
C SER A 817 -6.11 -7.05 56.95
N VAL A 818 -5.35 -7.67 56.04
CA VAL A 818 -3.99 -8.16 56.31
C VAL A 818 -3.00 -7.65 55.28
N LEU A 819 -1.87 -7.10 55.76
CA LEU A 819 -0.65 -6.95 54.96
C LEU A 819 0.21 -8.20 55.17
N SER A 820 0.41 -9.00 54.13
CA SER A 820 1.22 -10.23 54.17
C SER A 820 2.55 -10.01 53.46
N GLY A 821 3.68 -10.33 54.09
CA GLY A 821 5.00 -10.16 53.48
C GLY A 821 6.00 -11.23 53.87
N THR A 822 7.05 -11.37 53.06
CA THR A 822 8.16 -12.28 53.27
C THR A 822 9.49 -11.53 53.34
N GLY A 823 10.38 -11.93 54.26
CA GLY A 823 11.73 -11.37 54.41
C GLY A 823 12.83 -12.40 54.18
N THR A 824 14.04 -11.93 53.86
CA THR A 824 15.26 -12.74 53.75
C THR A 824 16.36 -12.22 54.69
N GLY A 825 17.32 -13.06 55.05
CA GLY A 825 18.52 -12.65 55.81
C GLY A 825 19.52 -11.77 55.05
N THR A 826 19.20 -11.33 53.83
CA THR A 826 20.10 -10.56 52.96
C THR A 826 20.06 -9.08 53.32
N LEU A 827 21.23 -8.45 53.52
CA LEU A 827 21.32 -7.00 53.76
C LEU A 827 21.16 -6.20 52.46
N THR A 828 20.46 -5.08 52.51
CA THR A 828 20.35 -4.12 51.39
C THR A 828 21.56 -3.19 51.29
N GLY A 829 22.40 -3.13 52.34
CA GLY A 829 23.51 -2.20 52.46
C GLY A 829 23.13 -0.82 53.01
N THR A 830 21.84 -0.59 53.31
CA THR A 830 21.35 0.66 53.91
C THR A 830 21.13 0.51 55.42
N THR A 831 21.17 1.63 56.14
CA THR A 831 20.87 1.69 57.58
C THR A 831 19.96 2.86 57.88
N PHE A 832 19.20 2.78 58.97
CA PHE A 832 18.43 3.89 59.52
C PHE A 832 18.50 3.88 61.04
N THR A 833 18.13 4.99 61.68
CA THR A 833 18.10 5.11 63.14
C THR A 833 16.66 5.07 63.64
N ALA A 834 16.36 4.11 64.51
CA ALA A 834 15.08 4.03 65.22
C ALA A 834 15.37 3.84 66.72
N ASN A 835 14.60 4.53 67.58
CA ASN A 835 14.77 4.46 69.05
C ASN A 835 16.23 4.64 69.54
N GLY A 836 17.03 5.46 68.85
CA GLY A 836 18.43 5.74 69.21
C GLY A 836 19.44 4.63 68.85
N ALA A 837 19.02 3.56 68.18
CA ALA A 837 19.88 2.50 67.65
C ALA A 837 19.90 2.50 66.11
N THR A 838 21.03 2.14 65.53
CA THR A 838 21.18 1.99 64.07
C THR A 838 20.79 0.58 63.66
N TYR A 839 19.81 0.46 62.76
CA TYR A 839 19.34 -0.80 62.20
C TYR A 839 19.88 -0.98 60.77
N ALA A 840 20.36 -2.19 60.47
CA ALA A 840 20.73 -2.58 59.12
C ALA A 840 19.52 -3.15 58.38
N GLN A 841 19.22 -2.60 57.21
CA GLN A 841 18.04 -2.99 56.44
C GLN A 841 18.24 -4.34 55.75
N LEU A 842 17.25 -5.20 55.89
CA LEU A 842 17.15 -6.50 55.25
C LEU A 842 16.22 -6.44 54.04
N LEU A 843 16.50 -7.29 53.06
CA LEU A 843 15.68 -7.43 51.86
C LEU A 843 14.42 -8.24 52.20
N GLY A 844 13.26 -7.65 51.97
CA GLY A 844 11.96 -8.28 52.13
C GLY A 844 10.89 -7.55 51.32
N ASP A 845 9.68 -8.06 51.42
CA ASP A 845 8.52 -7.49 50.75
C ASP A 845 8.13 -6.15 51.35
N VAL A 846 7.85 -5.19 50.47
CA VAL A 846 7.48 -3.82 50.84
C VAL A 846 6.34 -3.31 49.97
N VAL A 847 5.38 -2.61 50.57
CA VAL A 847 4.42 -1.80 49.83
C VAL A 847 4.93 -0.36 49.75
N ARG A 848 4.98 0.21 48.55
CA ARG A 848 5.34 1.61 48.33
C ARG A 848 4.11 2.40 47.89
N VAL A 849 3.75 3.45 48.61
CA VAL A 849 2.55 4.24 48.36
C VAL A 849 2.97 5.67 48.01
N ALA A 850 2.51 6.18 46.87
CA ALA A 850 2.76 7.56 46.49
C ALA A 850 1.82 8.53 47.24
N GLY A 851 0.58 8.11 47.50
CA GLY A 851 -0.38 8.83 48.31
C GLY A 851 -0.23 8.56 49.82
N ALA A 852 -1.29 8.80 50.57
CA ALA A 852 -1.37 8.48 51.99
C ALA A 852 -1.71 6.99 52.20
N ALA A 853 -1.14 6.38 53.25
CA ALA A 853 -1.55 5.05 53.69
C ALA A 853 -2.39 5.16 54.97
N ASN A 854 -3.69 4.87 54.84
CA ASN A 854 -4.67 4.90 55.92
C ASN A 854 -4.88 3.48 56.48
N ILE A 855 -4.41 3.24 57.71
CA ILE A 855 -4.42 1.94 58.38
C ILE A 855 -5.42 1.97 59.53
N ASN A 856 -6.59 1.38 59.33
CA ASN A 856 -7.70 1.41 60.28
C ASN A 856 -7.95 0.04 60.91
N GLY A 857 -7.01 -0.46 61.73
CA GLY A 857 -7.17 -1.75 62.43
C GLY A 857 -6.85 -3.00 61.59
N ALA A 858 -6.01 -2.86 60.57
CA ALA A 858 -5.43 -3.98 59.83
C ALA A 858 -4.33 -4.69 60.64
N SER A 859 -3.92 -5.89 60.23
CA SER A 859 -2.80 -6.64 60.85
C SER A 859 -1.68 -6.90 59.86
N VAL A 860 -0.45 -7.09 60.36
CA VAL A 860 0.70 -7.51 59.55
C VAL A 860 0.97 -8.99 59.77
N SER A 861 1.10 -9.77 58.69
CA SER A 861 1.59 -11.14 58.69
C SER A 861 2.93 -11.18 57.95
N PHE A 862 4.04 -11.12 58.68
CA PHE A 862 5.37 -11.05 58.09
C PHE A 862 6.21 -12.27 58.46
N ASN A 863 6.59 -13.09 57.48
CA ASN A 863 7.37 -14.30 57.68
C ASN A 863 8.76 -14.17 57.07
N VAL A 864 9.76 -14.82 57.65
CA VAL A 864 11.10 -14.86 57.05
C VAL A 864 11.34 -16.24 56.46
N VAL A 865 11.98 -16.28 55.28
CA VAL A 865 12.38 -17.51 54.58
C VAL A 865 13.20 -18.40 55.51
N GLN A 866 12.83 -19.69 55.59
CA GLN A 866 13.49 -20.67 56.46
C GLN A 866 14.99 -20.73 56.18
N GLY A 867 15.81 -20.71 57.23
CA GLY A 867 17.27 -20.75 57.12
C GLY A 867 17.95 -19.38 57.00
N SER A 868 17.18 -18.28 56.94
CA SER A 868 17.73 -16.92 57.00
C SER A 868 18.54 -16.70 58.28
N VAL A 869 19.66 -15.97 58.20
CA VAL A 869 20.47 -15.61 59.38
C VAL A 869 20.08 -14.20 59.82
N LEU A 870 19.32 -14.11 60.91
CA LEU A 870 18.87 -12.84 61.48
C LEU A 870 19.68 -12.49 62.74
N LYS A 871 19.89 -11.20 62.97
CA LYS A 871 20.60 -10.61 64.12
C LYS A 871 19.78 -9.45 64.67
N ALA A 872 20.02 -9.11 65.94
CA ALA A 872 19.48 -7.88 66.50
C ALA A 872 20.06 -6.65 65.78
N ASN A 873 19.34 -5.54 65.85
CA ASN A 873 19.62 -4.30 65.12
C ASN A 873 19.57 -4.50 63.59
N GLN A 874 18.69 -5.37 63.12
CA GLN A 874 18.29 -5.48 61.73
C GLN A 874 16.79 -5.19 61.58
N ALA A 875 16.33 -4.78 60.41
CA ALA A 875 14.93 -4.43 60.20
C ALA A 875 14.48 -4.69 58.75
N TYR A 876 13.17 -4.75 58.55
CA TYR A 876 12.52 -4.75 57.23
C TYR A 876 11.56 -3.57 57.16
N THR A 877 11.60 -2.77 56.09
CA THR A 877 10.49 -1.84 55.79
C THR A 877 9.36 -2.61 55.15
N VAL A 878 8.19 -2.62 55.77
CA VAL A 878 7.01 -3.36 55.26
C VAL A 878 6.05 -2.45 54.48
N LEU A 879 6.05 -1.15 54.79
CA LEU A 879 5.25 -0.14 54.12
C LEU A 879 6.02 1.19 54.13
N SER A 880 6.01 1.89 52.99
CA SER A 880 6.53 3.25 52.85
C SER A 880 5.53 4.09 52.07
N ALA A 881 5.17 5.28 52.54
CA ALA A 881 4.15 6.15 51.96
C ALA A 881 4.60 7.62 51.93
N THR A 882 4.78 8.19 50.74
CA THR A 882 5.23 9.59 50.60
C THR A 882 4.17 10.62 50.98
N GLY A 883 2.88 10.24 50.95
CA GLY A 883 1.77 11.05 51.47
C GLY A 883 1.54 10.88 52.97
N GLY A 884 2.38 10.09 53.66
CA GLY A 884 2.35 9.84 55.09
C GLY A 884 1.54 8.62 55.53
N ILE A 885 1.84 8.14 56.74
CA ILE A 885 1.17 7.02 57.41
C ILE A 885 0.14 7.54 58.42
N ASN A 886 -1.15 7.20 58.19
CA ASN A 886 -2.25 7.54 59.08
C ASN A 886 -2.81 6.29 59.77
N GLY A 887 -2.55 6.13 61.06
CA GLY A 887 -3.02 4.99 61.86
C GLY A 887 -1.92 3.98 62.19
N LYS A 888 -2.30 2.81 62.70
CA LYS A 888 -1.38 1.74 63.11
C LYS A 888 -1.99 0.37 62.86
N TYR A 889 -1.14 -0.61 62.57
CA TYR A 889 -1.54 -2.01 62.56
C TYR A 889 -1.86 -2.48 63.99
N LEU A 890 -2.88 -3.32 64.11
CA LEU A 890 -3.37 -3.87 65.39
C LEU A 890 -2.47 -4.99 65.90
N ASP A 891 -2.14 -5.95 65.02
CA ASP A 891 -1.37 -7.14 65.37
C ASP A 891 -0.20 -7.37 64.40
N LEU A 892 0.82 -8.08 64.89
CA LEU A 892 1.93 -8.62 64.12
C LEU A 892 1.97 -10.14 64.30
N LEU A 893 1.76 -10.87 63.21
CA LEU A 893 1.90 -12.32 63.11
C LEU A 893 3.21 -12.62 62.39
N THR A 894 4.09 -13.41 63.00
CA THR A 894 5.40 -13.70 62.41
C THR A 894 5.99 -15.00 62.90
N ASN A 895 6.70 -15.71 62.01
CA ASN A 895 7.50 -16.89 62.36
C ASN A 895 8.82 -16.54 63.07
N ILE A 896 9.19 -15.25 63.18
CA ILE A 896 10.47 -14.83 63.78
C ILE A 896 10.52 -15.20 65.27
N THR A 897 9.46 -14.93 66.03
CA THR A 897 9.37 -15.27 67.46
C THR A 897 9.44 -16.78 67.72
N LYS A 898 9.08 -17.59 66.72
CA LYS A 898 9.12 -19.06 66.81
C LYS A 898 10.49 -19.61 66.44
N ASN A 899 11.13 -19.04 65.42
CA ASN A 899 12.35 -19.58 64.81
C ASN A 899 13.63 -18.92 65.33
N TYR A 900 13.53 -17.73 65.97
CA TYR A 900 14.64 -16.94 66.48
C TYR A 900 14.31 -16.41 67.88
N LEU A 901 14.33 -17.29 68.89
CA LEU A 901 13.90 -17.00 70.28
C LEU A 901 14.65 -15.85 70.98
N PHE A 902 15.77 -15.38 70.41
CA PHE A 902 16.56 -14.26 70.90
C PHE A 902 16.19 -12.92 70.23
N LEU A 903 15.22 -12.91 69.32
CA LEU A 903 14.73 -11.71 68.65
C LEU A 903 13.27 -11.46 69.01
N THR A 904 12.99 -10.25 69.46
CA THR A 904 11.62 -9.74 69.62
C THR A 904 11.31 -8.83 68.42
N PRO A 905 10.45 -9.24 67.48
CA PRO A 905 10.06 -8.40 66.36
C PRO A 905 9.02 -7.36 66.80
N GLN A 906 9.22 -6.10 66.43
CA GLN A 906 8.33 -4.99 66.80
C GLN A 906 8.12 -4.03 65.62
N LEU A 907 6.88 -3.60 65.39
CA LEU A 907 6.58 -2.56 64.41
C LEU A 907 6.96 -1.17 64.95
N PHE A 908 7.65 -0.40 64.13
CA PHE A 908 8.05 0.98 64.35
C PHE A 908 7.48 1.87 63.25
N TYR A 909 7.10 3.10 63.61
CA TYR A 909 6.38 4.02 62.72
C TYR A 909 7.12 5.36 62.67
N THR A 910 7.41 5.82 61.46
CA THR A 910 7.84 7.19 61.19
C THR A 910 6.67 7.97 60.56
N ALA A 911 6.92 9.18 60.05
CA ALA A 911 5.92 9.90 59.26
C ALA A 911 5.58 9.15 57.97
N ASP A 912 6.58 8.48 57.38
CA ASP A 912 6.50 7.94 56.01
C ASP A 912 6.64 6.41 55.97
N ASP A 913 7.20 5.76 56.99
CA ASP A 913 7.53 4.33 56.97
C ASP A 913 6.94 3.54 58.14
N VAL A 914 6.67 2.25 57.88
CA VAL A 914 6.43 1.22 58.87
C VAL A 914 7.52 0.15 58.75
N ASP A 915 8.31 0.00 59.81
CA ASP A 915 9.44 -0.93 59.86
C ASP A 915 9.22 -2.03 60.89
N LEU A 916 9.60 -3.26 60.55
CA LEU A 916 9.70 -4.40 61.44
C LEU A 916 11.11 -4.48 62.02
N LEU A 917 11.30 -3.99 63.24
CA LEU A 917 12.58 -3.99 63.94
C LEU A 917 12.84 -5.34 64.63
N LEU A 918 14.06 -5.86 64.53
CA LEU A 918 14.53 -7.03 65.26
C LEU A 918 15.39 -6.59 66.45
N ILE A 919 14.82 -6.64 67.65
CA ILE A 919 15.49 -6.26 68.90
C ILE A 919 15.83 -7.50 69.76
N ASN A 920 16.82 -7.38 70.65
CA ASN A 920 17.20 -8.44 71.59
C ASN A 920 16.16 -8.63 72.71
#